data_AF-A0A357TIH9-F1
#
_entry.id   AF-A0A357TIH9-F1
#
_cell.length_a   1.000
_cell.length_b   1.000
_cell.length_c   1.000
_cell.angle_alpha   90.00
_cell.angle_beta   90.00
_cell.angle_gamma   90.00
#
_symmetry.space_group_name_H-M   'P 1'
#
loop_
_entity.id
_entity.type
_entity.pdbx_description
1 polymer ?
#
loop_
_entity_poly.entity_id
_entity_poly.type
_entity_poly.pdbx_seq_one_letter_code
_entity_poly.pdbx_strand_id
1 'polypeptide(L)'
;MFFTKLASVLGQMHGRRVVMNRLPFRARQLGQALGLLAVFLTSATPGLAQSTANRLAYLDGEDPFYVGLNFPKLTTPQWVGEEGVQAVVTLGIDDMREHGRYESYCRPILERLKKIDGRAPISIFCNSITPTEPHLQQWLKEGVTIEVHTLSHPCPILGGRNFVPAKNTYHGGVDLLNNIANNLPVAFRTPCCDSQNTPSPRVFSELLMRNNPAGQFLEMDTSVFNIFTSEDKSLPASLLTDADGEAKFEKYVPFDSYVVTIENYPYPYAVGSSIWEMPCMVPSDWEAQHLHGNNNPVTVEDWKAAIDATVLKEGVFNFVFHPHGWVQNTQMIEWIDHITEAHGNKVKFLNFREALERLTKNMLGGQPLRAKNGQDNGVRLLDLNNDGFMDAVIGNETVQQTRLWDPKAKRWKTSPFPFRLAHIDRDGNRSDSGARFGVLHPSDYASVFISNETVNGIWHFDGNGWQKDQALGQGLEIGGQAIQTANAGRDNGVRLRDTDNDGMCEIIVGNPQSQAVLKWNKSQRKWLPPNFNLAKNIQIVREDGSDNGVRFVDINKDGYLDVIHSNEVRYSFHLFVPQPILGWGIGWTREVMSDLRSDGNAIPMIVRGGEHNNNGAWFHSDHLWVQNEDTAHLPNIVDRRSFDDLLRGVMPLPKSPEDSAKAIETLPGFKVELMVNEPLVMDPVAFEWDEHGRLWVVEMADYPLGLDDNGKPGGRVRVLEDRNNDGRYDQSTVFLDALPYPSGVMPWRDGVLVSAAPNILFARDTNGDLRADETKILFTGFVEGNQQHRMNGFEYGLDNWVYAANGDSGGIIRSPGKDLSVNIRGRDFRFHPDTLAFETQAGQTQFGRRRDDWGNWFGNNNPSIGWHYPFPEHYIRRNPQLPSPRTRQTLGNYERSHMIRGISRAVQRFNLVGTANHITAANSPAPYRDELFEQANGQSIFISAPAYNVVRREMLTPDGLSFRSNRPEGANGQEFIASRDAWFR
;
A
#
# COMPACT_ATOMS: atom_id res chain seq x y z
N MET A 1 -11.39 38.65 -24.11
CA MET A 1 -11.56 39.45 -25.35
C MET A 1 -10.57 38.92 -26.39
N PHE A 2 -11.05 38.65 -27.60
CA PHE A 2 -10.31 38.25 -28.82
C PHE A 2 -9.85 36.77 -28.99
N PHE A 3 -10.76 35.98 -29.57
CA PHE A 3 -10.47 34.88 -30.50
C PHE A 3 -10.15 35.45 -31.90
N THR A 4 -9.23 34.86 -32.68
CA THR A 4 -9.48 34.25 -34.02
C THR A 4 -8.23 33.83 -34.82
N LYS A 5 -8.34 32.61 -35.40
CA LYS A 5 -7.95 32.14 -36.77
C LYS A 5 -6.51 32.26 -37.29
N LEU A 6 -5.92 31.15 -37.74
CA LEU A 6 -5.94 30.70 -39.15
C LEU A 6 -5.37 29.28 -39.31
N ALA A 7 -5.90 28.53 -40.29
CA ALA A 7 -5.62 27.13 -40.57
C ALA A 7 -4.93 26.94 -41.95
N SER A 8 -4.28 25.78 -42.08
CA SER A 8 -4.12 24.93 -43.28
C SER A 8 -3.13 25.31 -44.39
N VAL A 9 -2.30 24.33 -44.83
CA VAL A 9 -2.40 23.62 -46.14
C VAL A 9 -1.02 23.01 -46.56
N LEU A 10 -1.03 21.67 -46.79
CA LEU A 10 -0.26 20.82 -47.75
C LEU A 10 1.29 20.89 -47.78
N GLY A 11 2.05 19.83 -48.09
CA GLY A 11 1.75 18.50 -48.59
C GLY A 11 3.07 17.75 -48.91
N GLN A 12 3.00 16.42 -48.79
CA GLN A 12 3.81 15.34 -49.40
C GLN A 12 5.13 15.66 -50.14
N MET A 13 6.17 14.85 -49.86
CA MET A 13 6.77 13.93 -50.84
C MET A 13 7.87 13.02 -50.24
N HIS A 14 7.70 11.70 -50.43
CA HIS A 14 8.68 10.70 -50.88
C HIS A 14 10.14 10.86 -50.37
N GLY A 15 10.73 9.94 -49.62
CA GLY A 15 10.77 8.49 -49.83
C GLY A 15 12.19 8.10 -50.28
N ARG A 16 12.90 7.28 -49.50
CA ARG A 16 13.86 6.27 -49.98
C ARG A 16 14.44 5.46 -48.82
N ARG A 17 14.13 4.17 -48.87
CA ARG A 17 14.83 3.07 -48.19
C ARG A 17 16.29 3.04 -48.63
N VAL A 18 17.20 2.83 -47.68
CA VAL A 18 18.43 2.05 -47.91
C VAL A 18 18.53 1.02 -46.79
N VAL A 19 18.49 -0.24 -47.21
CA VAL A 19 18.80 -1.45 -46.46
C VAL A 19 20.30 -1.64 -46.55
N MET A 20 21.00 -1.89 -45.43
CA MET A 20 22.18 -2.76 -45.43
C MET A 20 22.34 -3.51 -44.09
N ASN A 21 22.17 -4.82 -44.23
CA ASN A 21 22.65 -5.98 -43.46
C ASN A 21 23.84 -5.73 -42.51
N ARG A 22 23.72 -6.14 -41.23
CA ARG A 22 24.15 -7.45 -40.67
C ARG A 22 25.64 -7.77 -40.88
N LEU A 23 26.39 -7.89 -39.78
CA LEU A 23 26.97 -9.16 -39.32
C LEU A 23 27.58 -9.02 -37.89
N PRO A 24 27.72 -10.15 -37.15
CA PRO A 24 27.80 -10.22 -35.70
C PRO A 24 29.23 -10.52 -35.20
N PHE A 25 29.46 -10.34 -33.90
CA PHE A 25 30.58 -10.99 -33.22
C PHE A 25 30.13 -11.73 -31.94
N ARG A 26 30.45 -13.02 -31.93
CA ARG A 26 30.32 -14.00 -30.85
C ARG A 26 31.41 -13.77 -29.80
N ALA A 27 31.05 -13.73 -28.51
CA ALA A 27 31.23 -14.78 -27.50
C ALA A 27 32.67 -15.11 -27.08
N ARG A 28 32.99 -14.95 -25.77
CA ARG A 28 33.18 -16.07 -24.81
C ARG A 28 33.99 -15.65 -23.55
N GLN A 29 33.49 -16.14 -22.42
CA GLN A 29 34.21 -16.74 -21.28
C GLN A 29 35.07 -15.88 -20.35
N LEU A 30 34.64 -15.79 -19.10
CA LEU A 30 35.40 -15.91 -17.84
C LEU A 30 34.37 -15.75 -16.70
N GLY A 31 34.29 -16.51 -15.61
CA GLY A 31 35.01 -17.65 -15.06
C GLY A 31 34.31 -17.95 -13.72
N GLN A 32 34.07 -19.22 -13.44
CA GLN A 32 33.51 -19.68 -12.17
C GLN A 32 34.50 -19.45 -11.01
N ALA A 33 34.02 -18.90 -9.89
CA ALA A 33 34.31 -19.36 -8.52
C ALA A 33 33.98 -18.23 -7.52
N LEU A 34 32.97 -18.45 -6.68
CA LEU A 34 32.99 -18.17 -5.24
C LEU A 34 31.65 -18.65 -4.65
N GLY A 35 31.73 -19.75 -3.91
CA GLY A 35 30.64 -20.25 -3.08
C GLY A 35 30.61 -19.58 -1.71
N LEU A 36 29.47 -19.80 -1.03
CA LEU A 36 29.21 -19.55 0.38
C LEU A 36 29.11 -18.07 0.81
N LEU A 37 27.96 -17.47 0.52
CA LEU A 37 27.27 -16.58 1.46
C LEU A 37 25.76 -16.82 1.30
N ALA A 38 25.19 -17.67 2.15
CA ALA A 38 23.75 -17.73 2.35
C ALA A 38 23.35 -16.49 3.17
N VAL A 39 23.17 -15.36 2.49
CA VAL A 39 22.57 -14.17 3.08
C VAL A 39 21.07 -14.42 3.17
N PHE A 40 20.53 -14.25 4.37
CA PHE A 40 19.09 -14.10 4.61
C PHE A 40 18.54 -13.02 3.67
N LEU A 41 17.97 -13.42 2.55
CA LEU A 41 17.16 -12.57 1.69
C LEU A 41 15.78 -12.46 2.35
N THR A 42 15.66 -11.58 3.35
CA THR A 42 14.37 -10.99 3.70
C THR A 42 14.02 -10.04 2.56
N SER A 43 13.29 -10.55 1.57
CA SER A 43 12.67 -9.74 0.53
C SER A 43 11.55 -8.91 1.18
N ALA A 44 11.89 -7.73 1.69
CA ALA A 44 10.92 -6.70 2.02
C ALA A 44 10.38 -6.12 0.71
N THR A 45 9.22 -6.59 0.26
CA THR A 45 8.41 -5.89 -0.74
C THR A 45 7.75 -4.66 -0.09
N PRO A 46 7.64 -3.52 -0.80
CA PRO A 46 7.23 -2.25 -0.22
C PRO A 46 5.70 -2.15 -0.18
N GLY A 47 5.06 -2.87 0.76
CA GLY A 47 3.90 -2.32 1.42
C GLY A 47 4.42 -1.45 2.56
N LEU A 48 3.88 -0.25 2.78
CA LEU A 48 4.12 0.48 4.03
C LEU A 48 3.63 -0.44 5.16
N ALA A 49 4.54 -1.22 5.74
CA ALA A 49 4.18 -2.29 6.64
C ALA A 49 3.73 -1.67 7.96
N GLN A 50 2.41 -1.68 8.17
CA GLN A 50 1.81 -1.69 9.49
C GLN A 50 2.61 -2.64 10.39
N SER A 51 2.91 -2.23 11.62
CA SER A 51 3.75 -3.02 12.54
C SER A 51 3.35 -4.51 12.54
N THR A 52 4.35 -5.40 12.46
CA THR A 52 4.17 -6.86 12.54
C THR A 52 3.53 -7.30 13.85
N ALA A 53 3.56 -6.46 14.90
CA ALA A 53 2.86 -6.68 16.15
C ALA A 53 1.33 -6.63 16.00
N ASN A 54 0.82 -5.89 15.01
CA ASN A 54 -0.61 -5.78 14.71
C ASN A 54 -1.17 -6.97 13.89
N ARG A 55 -0.33 -7.94 13.50
CA ARG A 55 -0.76 -9.06 12.64
C ARG A 55 -1.89 -9.93 13.21
N LEU A 56 -2.13 -9.88 14.52
CA LEU A 56 -3.18 -10.64 15.21
C LEU A 56 -4.49 -9.86 15.39
N ALA A 57 -4.54 -8.59 14.96
CA ALA A 57 -5.67 -7.68 15.16
C ALA A 57 -6.96 -8.12 14.47
N TYR A 58 -6.88 -8.96 13.42
CA TYR A 58 -8.05 -9.47 12.69
C TYR A 58 -8.96 -10.34 13.56
N LEU A 59 -8.43 -10.94 14.65
CA LEU A 59 -9.19 -11.75 15.60
C LEU A 59 -10.26 -10.95 16.36
N ASP A 60 -10.18 -9.61 16.34
CA ASP A 60 -11.18 -8.74 16.96
C ASP A 60 -12.38 -8.41 16.04
N GLY A 61 -12.39 -8.90 14.79
CA GLY A 61 -13.37 -8.52 13.77
C GLY A 61 -13.97 -9.69 12.99
N GLU A 62 -14.94 -9.35 12.13
CA GLU A 62 -15.72 -10.28 11.30
C GLU A 62 -15.68 -9.88 9.82
N ASP A 63 -14.65 -9.13 9.42
CA ASP A 63 -14.39 -8.76 8.04
C ASP A 63 -13.96 -10.02 7.25
N PRO A 64 -14.55 -10.34 6.08
CA PRO A 64 -14.11 -11.45 5.26
C PRO A 64 -12.97 -11.09 4.27
N PHE A 65 -12.55 -9.83 4.17
CA PHE A 65 -11.62 -9.34 3.13
C PHE A 65 -10.22 -8.96 3.66
N TYR A 66 -9.85 -9.43 4.86
CA TYR A 66 -8.62 -9.01 5.56
C TYR A 66 -7.34 -9.76 5.15
N VAL A 67 -7.47 -10.82 4.35
CA VAL A 67 -6.35 -11.71 3.99
C VAL A 67 -5.68 -11.27 2.68
N GLY A 68 -4.40 -11.59 2.52
CA GLY A 68 -3.61 -11.24 1.33
C GLY A 68 -2.20 -11.80 1.38
N LEU A 69 -1.31 -11.29 0.53
CA LEU A 69 0.07 -11.81 0.37
C LEU A 69 0.88 -11.91 1.68
N ASN A 70 0.65 -10.98 2.61
CA ASN A 70 1.37 -10.89 3.89
C ASN A 70 0.70 -11.67 5.05
N PHE A 71 -0.44 -12.31 4.80
CA PHE A 71 -1.17 -13.07 5.81
C PHE A 71 -0.63 -14.50 5.93
N PRO A 72 -0.58 -15.11 7.14
CA PRO A 72 -0.07 -16.48 7.32
C PRO A 72 -0.87 -17.50 6.53
N LYS A 73 -0.17 -18.40 5.86
CA LYS A 73 -0.75 -19.36 4.90
C LYS A 73 -1.36 -20.55 5.62
N LEU A 74 -2.54 -20.99 5.16
CA LEU A 74 -3.11 -22.30 5.46
C LEU A 74 -2.96 -23.21 4.24
N THR A 75 -1.75 -23.67 4.00
CA THR A 75 -1.40 -24.54 2.86
C THR A 75 -2.15 -25.86 2.93
N THR A 76 -2.46 -26.45 1.77
CA THR A 76 -3.13 -27.74 1.66
C THR A 76 -2.49 -28.86 2.51
N PRO A 77 -1.16 -29.03 2.56
CA PRO A 77 -0.53 -30.01 3.44
C PRO A 77 -0.87 -29.88 4.94
N GLN A 78 -1.21 -28.67 5.44
CA GLN A 78 -1.57 -28.45 6.85
C GLN A 78 -2.87 -29.18 7.23
N TRP A 79 -3.82 -29.27 6.31
CA TRP A 79 -5.20 -29.65 6.63
C TRP A 79 -5.73 -30.83 5.83
N VAL A 80 -5.15 -31.17 4.67
CA VAL A 80 -5.66 -32.25 3.82
C VAL A 80 -5.44 -33.64 4.44
N GLY A 81 -4.34 -33.83 5.19
CA GLY A 81 -4.01 -35.07 5.89
C GLY A 81 -3.63 -36.25 4.97
N GLU A 82 -3.20 -35.97 3.74
CA GLU A 82 -2.82 -36.96 2.73
C GLU A 82 -1.42 -36.62 2.20
N GLU A 83 -0.47 -37.55 2.33
CA GLU A 83 0.92 -37.31 1.93
C GLU A 83 1.03 -37.10 0.41
N GLY A 84 1.82 -36.11 0.00
CA GLY A 84 2.05 -35.78 -1.40
C GLY A 84 1.00 -34.86 -2.03
N VAL A 85 -0.16 -34.65 -1.39
CA VAL A 85 -1.16 -33.68 -1.86
C VAL A 85 -0.69 -32.26 -1.54
N GLN A 86 -0.58 -31.44 -2.58
CA GLN A 86 -0.12 -30.06 -2.55
C GLN A 86 -1.25 -29.06 -2.79
N ALA A 87 -2.31 -29.42 -3.53
CA ALA A 87 -3.45 -28.55 -3.72
C ALA A 87 -4.78 -29.31 -3.68
N VAL A 88 -5.86 -28.60 -3.36
CA VAL A 88 -7.23 -29.12 -3.42
C VAL A 88 -8.01 -28.37 -4.47
N VAL A 89 -8.85 -29.10 -5.21
CA VAL A 89 -9.86 -28.53 -6.10
C VAL A 89 -11.24 -28.84 -5.54
N THR A 90 -12.07 -27.81 -5.36
CA THR A 90 -13.49 -27.94 -5.06
C THR A 90 -14.32 -27.46 -6.25
N LEU A 91 -15.34 -28.21 -6.63
CA LEU A 91 -16.21 -27.94 -7.77
C LEU A 91 -17.62 -27.58 -7.27
N GLY A 92 -18.01 -26.31 -7.39
CA GLY A 92 -19.35 -25.82 -7.04
C GLY A 92 -20.16 -25.47 -8.27
N ILE A 93 -21.34 -26.08 -8.45
CA ILE A 93 -22.28 -25.72 -9.52
C ILE A 93 -23.54 -25.06 -8.95
N ASP A 94 -23.88 -23.89 -9.47
CA ASP A 94 -24.86 -22.98 -8.86
C ASP A 94 -26.26 -23.04 -9.46
N ASP A 95 -27.21 -22.42 -8.78
CA ASP A 95 -28.60 -22.17 -9.21
C ASP A 95 -29.56 -23.36 -9.32
N MET A 96 -29.28 -24.48 -8.66
CA MET A 96 -30.13 -25.65 -8.84
C MET A 96 -31.56 -25.42 -8.31
N ARG A 97 -32.53 -25.53 -9.22
CA ARG A 97 -33.98 -25.53 -8.93
C ARG A 97 -34.70 -26.80 -9.36
N GLU A 98 -34.03 -27.60 -10.19
CA GLU A 98 -34.47 -28.90 -10.69
C GLU A 98 -33.25 -29.73 -11.04
N HIS A 99 -33.34 -31.06 -11.01
CA HIS A 99 -32.17 -31.93 -11.10
C HIS A 99 -31.81 -32.34 -12.54
N GLY A 100 -32.73 -32.26 -13.50
CA GLY A 100 -32.59 -32.86 -14.84
C GLY A 100 -31.53 -32.18 -15.71
N ARG A 101 -31.50 -30.84 -15.75
CA ARG A 101 -30.46 -30.10 -16.48
C ARG A 101 -29.09 -30.28 -15.84
N TYR A 102 -29.03 -30.27 -14.52
CA TYR A 102 -27.80 -30.45 -13.73
C TYR A 102 -27.24 -31.84 -13.92
N GLU A 103 -28.08 -32.87 -13.86
CA GLU A 103 -27.71 -34.25 -14.16
C GLU A 103 -27.15 -34.37 -15.58
N SER A 104 -27.83 -33.82 -16.58
CA SER A 104 -27.39 -33.90 -17.98
C SER A 104 -26.05 -33.22 -18.21
N TYR A 105 -25.84 -32.05 -17.59
CA TYR A 105 -24.59 -31.31 -17.71
C TYR A 105 -23.44 -31.97 -16.94
N CYS A 106 -23.68 -32.34 -15.68
CA CYS A 106 -22.66 -32.88 -14.78
C CYS A 106 -22.32 -34.33 -15.04
N ARG A 107 -23.22 -35.17 -15.59
CA ARG A 107 -22.98 -36.62 -15.72
C ARG A 107 -21.63 -36.96 -16.35
N PRO A 108 -21.20 -36.36 -17.49
CA PRO A 108 -19.87 -36.62 -18.04
C PRO A 108 -18.72 -36.23 -17.10
N ILE A 109 -18.87 -35.13 -16.34
CA ILE A 109 -17.89 -34.65 -15.35
C ILE A 109 -17.82 -35.62 -14.17
N LEU A 110 -18.97 -36.04 -13.62
CA LEU A 110 -19.06 -37.02 -12.53
C LEU A 110 -18.36 -38.34 -12.91
N GLU A 111 -18.64 -38.86 -14.11
CA GLU A 111 -18.00 -40.09 -14.60
C GLU A 111 -16.49 -39.91 -14.83
N ARG A 112 -16.03 -38.71 -15.21
CA ARG A 112 -14.60 -38.43 -15.33
C ARG A 112 -13.91 -38.41 -13.97
N LEU A 113 -14.50 -37.77 -12.96
CA LEU A 113 -13.97 -37.71 -11.60
C LEU A 113 -13.92 -39.10 -10.94
N LYS A 114 -14.95 -39.94 -11.16
CA LYS A 114 -14.95 -41.32 -10.67
C LYS A 114 -13.80 -42.16 -11.25
N LYS A 115 -13.39 -41.89 -12.49
CA LYS A 115 -12.20 -42.56 -13.07
C LYS A 115 -10.89 -42.14 -12.40
N ILE A 116 -10.85 -40.97 -11.74
CA ILE A 116 -9.66 -40.47 -11.04
C ILE A 116 -9.58 -41.06 -9.64
N ASP A 117 -10.66 -40.96 -8.86
CA ASP A 117 -10.65 -41.23 -7.41
C ASP A 117 -11.83 -42.09 -6.93
N GLY A 118 -12.53 -42.77 -7.84
CA GLY A 118 -13.67 -43.66 -7.54
C GLY A 118 -14.95 -42.96 -7.05
N ARG A 119 -14.91 -41.64 -6.86
CA ARG A 119 -15.98 -40.78 -6.31
C ARG A 119 -16.29 -39.63 -7.26
N ALA A 120 -17.41 -38.97 -7.06
CA ALA A 120 -17.78 -37.78 -7.81
C ALA A 120 -17.89 -36.54 -6.88
N PRO A 121 -16.75 -35.99 -6.41
CA PRO A 121 -16.71 -34.88 -5.46
C PRO A 121 -17.10 -33.55 -6.11
N ILE A 122 -18.41 -33.36 -6.33
CA ILE A 122 -19.02 -32.10 -6.77
C ILE A 122 -20.01 -31.65 -5.70
N SER A 123 -20.08 -30.34 -5.48
CA SER A 123 -21.07 -29.70 -4.63
C SER A 123 -22.06 -28.91 -5.48
N ILE A 124 -23.35 -29.21 -5.34
CA ILE A 124 -24.42 -28.53 -6.07
C ILE A 124 -25.08 -27.52 -5.14
N PHE A 125 -24.94 -26.23 -5.44
CA PHE A 125 -25.58 -25.14 -4.73
C PHE A 125 -27.03 -24.99 -5.19
N CYS A 126 -27.94 -25.24 -4.26
CA CYS A 126 -29.36 -25.43 -4.54
C CYS A 126 -30.19 -24.28 -3.96
N ASN A 127 -31.10 -23.74 -4.77
CA ASN A 127 -32.09 -22.79 -4.29
C ASN A 127 -33.37 -23.48 -3.81
N SER A 128 -33.93 -24.37 -4.63
CA SER A 128 -35.22 -24.98 -4.35
C SER A 128 -35.31 -26.38 -4.95
N ILE A 129 -35.56 -27.39 -4.14
CA ILE A 129 -35.80 -28.76 -4.61
C ILE A 129 -36.75 -29.46 -3.65
N THR A 130 -37.54 -30.42 -4.14
CA THR A 130 -38.35 -31.27 -3.27
C THR A 130 -37.42 -32.18 -2.46
N PRO A 131 -37.42 -32.15 -1.11
CA PRO A 131 -36.44 -32.90 -0.33
C PRO A 131 -36.50 -34.42 -0.48
N THR A 132 -37.64 -34.94 -0.94
CA THR A 132 -37.90 -36.36 -1.19
C THR A 132 -37.60 -36.80 -2.63
N GLU A 133 -37.05 -35.92 -3.47
CA GLU A 133 -36.66 -36.24 -4.85
C GLU A 133 -35.69 -37.44 -4.89
N PRO A 134 -36.08 -38.60 -5.46
CA PRO A 134 -35.26 -39.81 -5.38
C PRO A 134 -33.84 -39.66 -5.96
N HIS A 135 -33.67 -38.81 -6.98
CA HIS A 135 -32.37 -38.59 -7.62
C HIS A 135 -31.32 -38.02 -6.66
N LEU A 136 -31.74 -37.25 -5.64
CA LEU A 136 -30.82 -36.70 -4.64
C LEU A 136 -30.08 -37.81 -3.87
N GLN A 137 -30.77 -38.91 -3.55
CA GLN A 137 -30.14 -40.05 -2.87
C GLN A 137 -29.15 -40.80 -3.77
N GLN A 138 -29.36 -40.77 -5.08
CA GLN A 138 -28.40 -41.32 -6.02
C GLN A 138 -27.11 -40.49 -6.00
N TRP A 139 -27.22 -39.16 -6.14
CA TRP A 139 -26.08 -38.24 -6.06
C TRP A 139 -25.30 -38.34 -4.76
N LEU A 140 -25.98 -38.36 -3.61
CA LEU A 140 -25.33 -38.51 -2.30
C LEU A 140 -24.50 -39.80 -2.19
N LYS A 141 -24.97 -40.91 -2.77
CA LYS A 141 -24.22 -42.19 -2.80
C LYS A 141 -23.01 -42.15 -3.73
N GLU A 142 -23.03 -41.29 -4.75
CA GLU A 142 -21.91 -41.10 -5.69
C GLU A 142 -20.83 -40.15 -5.15
N GLY A 143 -21.08 -39.47 -4.02
CA GLY A 143 -20.17 -38.50 -3.41
C GLY A 143 -20.44 -37.04 -3.76
N VAL A 144 -21.60 -36.76 -4.37
CA VAL A 144 -22.07 -35.38 -4.63
C VAL A 144 -22.73 -34.82 -3.37
N THR A 145 -22.47 -33.56 -3.03
CA THR A 145 -23.16 -32.88 -1.91
C THR A 145 -24.13 -31.82 -2.42
N ILE A 146 -25.18 -31.53 -1.65
CA ILE A 146 -26.19 -30.51 -1.98
C ILE A 146 -26.09 -29.39 -0.93
N GLU A 147 -25.61 -28.22 -1.37
CA GLU A 147 -25.23 -27.06 -0.57
C GLU A 147 -26.21 -25.89 -0.76
N VAL A 148 -26.17 -24.90 0.14
CA VAL A 148 -27.21 -23.84 0.22
C VAL A 148 -26.89 -22.65 -0.70
N HIS A 149 -27.88 -22.21 -1.50
CA HIS A 149 -27.76 -21.03 -2.36
C HIS A 149 -28.89 -19.99 -2.19
N THR A 150 -29.56 -19.97 -1.02
CA THR A 150 -30.82 -19.25 -0.72
C THR A 150 -32.04 -19.76 -1.49
N LEU A 151 -33.25 -19.62 -0.94
CA LEU A 151 -34.49 -20.09 -1.58
C LEU A 151 -34.81 -19.40 -2.91
N SER A 152 -34.52 -18.11 -3.01
CA SER A 152 -35.02 -17.25 -4.08
C SER A 152 -33.96 -16.72 -5.04
N HIS A 153 -32.68 -16.88 -4.74
CA HIS A 153 -31.56 -16.24 -5.48
C HIS A 153 -31.72 -14.71 -5.62
N PRO A 154 -31.83 -13.96 -4.49
CA PRO A 154 -31.89 -12.51 -4.53
C PRO A 154 -30.55 -11.89 -4.95
N CYS A 155 -30.55 -10.98 -5.91
CA CYS A 155 -29.36 -10.22 -6.31
C CYS A 155 -29.62 -8.71 -6.23
N PRO A 156 -29.04 -7.99 -5.26
CA PRO A 156 -28.23 -8.49 -4.14
C PRO A 156 -29.03 -9.24 -3.06
N ILE A 157 -28.35 -10.01 -2.20
CA ILE A 157 -28.99 -10.69 -1.07
C ILE A 157 -29.56 -9.69 -0.03
N LEU A 158 -28.84 -8.60 0.22
CA LEU A 158 -29.28 -7.51 1.09
C LEU A 158 -29.87 -6.40 0.22
N GLY A 159 -31.16 -6.12 0.36
CA GLY A 159 -31.81 -5.07 -0.43
C GLY A 159 -33.20 -4.70 0.06
N GLY A 160 -33.83 -3.75 -0.66
CA GLY A 160 -35.20 -3.32 -0.39
C GLY A 160 -35.40 -2.61 0.94
N ARG A 161 -34.33 -2.11 1.59
CA ARG A 161 -34.36 -1.50 2.93
C ARG A 161 -35.02 -2.39 3.98
N ASN A 162 -34.87 -3.71 3.82
CA ASN A 162 -35.47 -4.69 4.68
C ASN A 162 -34.57 -5.92 4.80
N PHE A 163 -34.09 -6.18 6.01
CA PHE A 163 -33.23 -7.33 6.30
C PHE A 163 -34.00 -8.66 6.35
N VAL A 164 -35.30 -8.63 6.65
CA VAL A 164 -36.11 -9.84 6.89
C VAL A 164 -36.17 -10.79 5.68
N PRO A 165 -36.35 -10.33 4.42
CA PRO A 165 -36.28 -11.20 3.25
C PRO A 165 -34.95 -11.94 3.11
N ALA A 166 -33.82 -11.26 3.34
CA ALA A 166 -32.49 -11.85 3.27
C ALA A 166 -32.31 -12.96 4.32
N LYS A 167 -32.77 -12.69 5.56
CA LYS A 167 -32.81 -13.68 6.64
C LYS A 167 -33.66 -14.89 6.28
N ASN A 168 -34.88 -14.66 5.79
CA ASN A 168 -35.82 -15.73 5.46
C ASN A 168 -35.33 -16.60 4.31
N THR A 169 -34.77 -16.01 3.25
CA THR A 169 -34.32 -16.76 2.08
C THR A 169 -33.05 -17.57 2.35
N TYR A 170 -32.12 -17.04 3.17
CA TYR A 170 -30.95 -17.79 3.65
C TYR A 170 -31.36 -18.93 4.60
N HIS A 171 -32.00 -18.61 5.73
CA HIS A 171 -32.36 -19.62 6.74
C HIS A 171 -33.35 -20.65 6.23
N GLY A 172 -34.27 -20.26 5.36
CA GLY A 172 -35.18 -21.20 4.70
C GLY A 172 -34.45 -22.15 3.75
N GLY A 173 -33.35 -21.70 3.11
CA GLY A 173 -32.48 -22.57 2.32
C GLY A 173 -31.74 -23.58 3.19
N VAL A 174 -31.21 -23.12 4.33
CA VAL A 174 -30.59 -24.01 5.34
C VAL A 174 -31.58 -25.06 5.83
N ASP A 175 -32.81 -24.67 6.17
CA ASP A 175 -33.87 -25.58 6.60
C ASP A 175 -34.24 -26.58 5.50
N LEU A 176 -34.46 -26.09 4.27
CA LEU A 176 -34.81 -26.93 3.13
C LEU A 176 -33.79 -28.05 2.90
N LEU A 177 -32.50 -27.72 2.88
CA LEU A 177 -31.47 -28.69 2.52
C LEU A 177 -31.10 -29.65 3.66
N ASN A 178 -31.32 -29.25 4.91
CA ASN A 178 -31.23 -30.16 6.05
C ASN A 178 -32.40 -31.17 6.11
N ASN A 179 -33.52 -30.89 5.43
CA ASN A 179 -34.65 -31.82 5.33
C ASN A 179 -34.49 -32.88 4.22
N ILE A 180 -33.41 -32.85 3.44
CA ILE A 180 -33.05 -33.93 2.50
C ILE A 180 -32.41 -35.08 3.29
N ALA A 181 -32.98 -36.28 3.23
CA ALA A 181 -32.45 -37.44 3.95
C ALA A 181 -30.96 -37.70 3.58
N ASN A 182 -30.11 -37.96 4.56
CA ASN A 182 -28.67 -38.19 4.39
C ASN A 182 -27.85 -37.03 3.81
N ASN A 183 -28.47 -35.87 3.53
CA ASN A 183 -27.74 -34.66 3.18
C ASN A 183 -27.22 -34.00 4.46
N LEU A 184 -26.01 -33.46 4.40
CA LEU A 184 -25.42 -32.63 5.45
C LEU A 184 -24.84 -31.40 4.76
N PRO A 185 -25.66 -30.36 4.51
CA PRO A 185 -25.16 -29.14 3.89
C PRO A 185 -24.19 -28.46 4.84
N VAL A 186 -23.03 -28.05 4.33
CA VAL A 186 -21.99 -27.40 5.13
C VAL A 186 -21.59 -26.04 4.57
N ALA A 187 -21.85 -25.80 3.28
CA ALA A 187 -21.40 -24.62 2.56
C ALA A 187 -22.56 -23.74 2.10
N PHE A 188 -22.28 -22.44 2.04
CA PHE A 188 -23.12 -21.42 1.44
C PHE A 188 -22.37 -20.72 0.30
N ARG A 189 -23.12 -20.27 -0.69
CA ARG A 189 -22.62 -19.33 -1.70
C ARG A 189 -23.62 -18.20 -1.86
N THR A 190 -23.14 -16.97 -1.77
CA THR A 190 -23.99 -15.78 -1.88
C THR A 190 -24.37 -15.54 -3.35
N PRO A 191 -25.68 -15.43 -3.68
CA PRO A 191 -26.15 -15.19 -5.06
C PRO A 191 -25.53 -13.97 -5.76
N CYS A 192 -25.05 -14.11 -7.00
CA CYS A 192 -24.37 -13.04 -7.75
C CYS A 192 -23.05 -12.52 -7.10
N CYS A 193 -22.34 -13.35 -6.34
CA CYS A 193 -21.06 -12.97 -5.74
C CYS A 193 -19.94 -12.69 -6.77
N ASP A 194 -20.06 -13.21 -7.99
CA ASP A 194 -19.15 -13.05 -9.14
C ASP A 194 -19.43 -11.82 -10.02
N SER A 195 -20.56 -11.16 -9.79
CA SER A 195 -21.13 -10.17 -10.72
C SER A 195 -21.62 -8.91 -10.02
N GLN A 196 -21.76 -8.93 -8.70
CA GLN A 196 -22.16 -7.79 -7.88
C GLN A 196 -21.46 -7.83 -6.52
N ASN A 197 -21.36 -6.66 -5.86
CA ASN A 197 -20.84 -6.56 -4.50
C ASN A 197 -21.84 -7.08 -3.45
N THR A 198 -22.18 -8.36 -3.48
CA THR A 198 -23.24 -8.89 -2.60
C THR A 198 -22.76 -9.46 -1.26
N PRO A 199 -21.59 -10.12 -1.15
CA PRO A 199 -21.05 -10.51 0.14
C PRO A 199 -20.59 -9.26 0.90
N SER A 200 -20.81 -9.24 2.21
CA SER A 200 -20.40 -8.14 3.08
C SER A 200 -20.28 -8.61 4.53
N PRO A 201 -19.56 -7.88 5.40
CA PRO A 201 -19.47 -8.25 6.82
C PRO A 201 -20.83 -8.45 7.50
N ARG A 202 -21.90 -7.81 7.02
CA ARG A 202 -23.27 -7.98 7.52
C ARG A 202 -23.90 -9.30 7.09
N VAL A 203 -23.62 -9.78 5.87
CA VAL A 203 -24.04 -11.12 5.43
C VAL A 203 -23.39 -12.19 6.33
N PHE A 204 -22.09 -12.08 6.57
CA PHE A 204 -21.38 -13.06 7.40
C PHE A 204 -21.88 -13.05 8.85
N SER A 205 -21.86 -11.89 9.51
CA SER A 205 -22.17 -11.77 10.95
C SER A 205 -23.65 -11.96 11.29
N GLU A 206 -24.56 -11.45 10.47
CA GLU A 206 -26.00 -11.44 10.80
C GLU A 206 -26.81 -12.54 10.12
N LEU A 207 -26.23 -13.26 9.14
CA LEU A 207 -26.84 -14.43 8.51
C LEU A 207 -26.04 -15.71 8.77
N LEU A 208 -24.81 -15.81 8.25
CA LEU A 208 -24.07 -17.08 8.20
C LEU A 208 -23.66 -17.58 9.61
N MET A 209 -23.21 -16.66 10.46
CA MET A 209 -22.83 -16.96 11.84
C MET A 209 -24.04 -17.18 12.77
N ARG A 210 -25.27 -16.97 12.28
CA ARG A 210 -26.50 -17.16 13.05
C ARG A 210 -27.15 -18.50 12.74
N ASN A 211 -27.78 -19.09 13.76
CA ASN A 211 -28.60 -20.28 13.57
C ASN A 211 -29.96 -19.90 12.98
N ASN A 212 -30.54 -20.80 12.20
CA ASN A 212 -31.94 -20.69 11.85
C ASN A 212 -32.84 -21.02 13.08
N PRO A 213 -34.17 -20.79 13.01
CA PRO A 213 -35.09 -21.10 14.11
C PRO A 213 -35.12 -22.58 14.53
N ALA A 214 -34.69 -23.51 13.66
CA ALA A 214 -34.58 -24.93 13.96
C ALA A 214 -33.24 -25.30 14.65
N GLY A 215 -32.37 -24.32 14.92
CA GLY A 215 -31.04 -24.54 15.50
C GLY A 215 -30.01 -25.09 14.53
N GLN A 216 -30.30 -25.08 13.23
CA GLN A 216 -29.39 -25.53 12.17
C GLN A 216 -28.50 -24.37 11.70
N PHE A 217 -27.34 -24.72 11.16
CA PHE A 217 -26.33 -23.78 10.72
C PHE A 217 -25.37 -24.42 9.71
N LEU A 218 -24.54 -23.59 9.09
CA LEU A 218 -23.47 -23.99 8.15
C LEU A 218 -22.11 -23.60 8.72
N GLU A 219 -21.03 -24.18 8.19
CA GLU A 219 -19.66 -23.95 8.69
C GLU A 219 -18.72 -23.39 7.61
N MET A 220 -19.15 -23.33 6.36
CA MET A 220 -18.34 -22.81 5.25
C MET A 220 -19.10 -21.80 4.39
N ASP A 221 -18.38 -20.84 3.83
CA ASP A 221 -18.80 -19.95 2.75
C ASP A 221 -17.79 -20.01 1.59
N THR A 222 -18.24 -19.64 0.40
CA THR A 222 -17.47 -19.63 -0.84
C THR A 222 -17.89 -18.43 -1.70
N SER A 223 -17.95 -17.25 -1.11
CA SER A 223 -18.46 -16.05 -1.80
C SER A 223 -17.40 -15.00 -2.07
N VAL A 224 -16.19 -15.11 -1.51
CA VAL A 224 -15.08 -14.17 -1.73
C VAL A 224 -14.17 -14.65 -2.85
N PHE A 225 -13.75 -13.76 -3.74
CA PHE A 225 -12.93 -14.10 -4.91
C PHE A 225 -11.44 -13.83 -4.69
N ASN A 226 -10.58 -14.84 -4.90
CA ASN A 226 -9.14 -14.68 -4.94
C ASN A 226 -8.64 -14.41 -6.36
N ILE A 227 -7.83 -13.35 -6.50
CA ILE A 227 -7.17 -12.95 -7.75
C ILE A 227 -5.66 -13.12 -7.59
N PHE A 228 -5.01 -13.79 -8.55
CA PHE A 228 -3.55 -13.74 -8.65
C PHE A 228 -3.12 -12.48 -9.39
N THR A 229 -2.16 -11.74 -8.84
CA THR A 229 -1.65 -10.49 -9.41
C THR A 229 -0.14 -10.55 -9.53
N SER A 230 0.42 -9.69 -10.38
CA SER A 230 1.89 -9.61 -10.58
C SER A 230 2.68 -9.18 -9.33
N GLU A 231 1.99 -8.78 -8.25
CA GLU A 231 2.60 -8.47 -6.95
C GLU A 231 3.15 -9.71 -6.24
N ASP A 232 2.59 -10.90 -6.49
CA ASP A 232 3.12 -12.15 -5.93
C ASP A 232 4.38 -12.61 -6.66
N LYS A 233 5.54 -12.17 -6.15
CA LYS A 233 6.85 -12.52 -6.70
C LYS A 233 7.23 -13.99 -6.50
N SER A 234 6.43 -14.78 -5.77
CA SER A 234 6.65 -16.24 -5.65
C SER A 234 6.15 -17.01 -6.87
N LEU A 235 5.34 -16.39 -7.72
CA LEU A 235 4.78 -16.98 -8.92
C LEU A 235 5.56 -16.54 -10.18
N PRO A 236 5.79 -17.44 -11.16
CA PRO A 236 6.38 -17.06 -12.44
C PRO A 236 5.53 -16.04 -13.19
N ALA A 237 6.15 -14.97 -13.70
CA ALA A 237 5.44 -13.93 -14.47
C ALA A 237 4.66 -14.49 -15.68
N SER A 238 5.12 -15.59 -16.27
CA SER A 238 4.45 -16.27 -17.39
C SER A 238 3.07 -16.85 -17.02
N LEU A 239 2.78 -17.06 -15.74
CA LEU A 239 1.45 -17.47 -15.27
C LEU A 239 0.53 -16.27 -14.98
N LEU A 240 1.10 -15.08 -14.79
CA LEU A 240 0.38 -13.88 -14.32
C LEU A 240 0.19 -12.83 -15.41
N THR A 241 0.95 -12.94 -16.51
CA THR A 241 0.88 -12.03 -17.65
C THR A 241 0.40 -12.79 -18.88
N ASP A 242 -0.40 -12.13 -19.71
CA ASP A 242 -0.83 -12.68 -20.99
C ASP A 242 0.17 -12.38 -22.13
N ALA A 243 -0.19 -12.76 -23.35
CA ALA A 243 0.68 -12.62 -24.51
C ALA A 243 0.97 -11.15 -24.90
N ASP A 244 0.13 -10.21 -24.45
CA ASP A 244 0.29 -8.78 -24.70
C ASP A 244 1.09 -8.09 -23.58
N GLY A 245 1.47 -8.84 -22.53
CA GLY A 245 2.19 -8.34 -21.36
C GLY A 245 1.29 -7.73 -20.30
N GLU A 246 -0.03 -7.87 -20.43
CA GLU A 246 -1.01 -7.36 -19.49
C GLU A 246 -1.32 -8.38 -18.38
N ALA A 247 -1.93 -7.89 -17.31
CA ALA A 247 -2.41 -8.70 -16.19
C ALA A 247 -3.40 -9.78 -16.65
N LYS A 248 -3.08 -11.06 -16.39
CA LYS A 248 -3.89 -12.19 -16.86
C LYS A 248 -5.22 -12.31 -16.13
N PHE A 249 -5.26 -12.07 -14.83
CA PHE A 249 -6.45 -12.34 -14.00
C PHE A 249 -7.23 -11.09 -13.62
N GLU A 250 -6.56 -9.95 -13.40
CA GLU A 250 -7.24 -8.70 -13.05
C GLU A 250 -8.25 -8.23 -14.13
N LYS A 251 -8.07 -8.63 -15.40
CA LYS A 251 -9.00 -8.31 -16.49
C LYS A 251 -10.40 -8.92 -16.34
N TYR A 252 -10.55 -9.94 -15.48
CA TYR A 252 -11.84 -10.59 -15.22
C TYR A 252 -12.66 -9.90 -14.14
N VAL A 253 -12.09 -8.89 -13.45
CA VAL A 253 -12.83 -8.05 -12.51
C VAL A 253 -14.00 -7.39 -13.25
N PRO A 254 -15.27 -7.60 -12.84
CA PRO A 254 -16.44 -7.21 -13.64
C PRO A 254 -16.60 -5.70 -13.86
N PHE A 255 -16.14 -4.88 -12.91
CA PHE A 255 -16.18 -3.42 -12.96
C PHE A 255 -15.23 -2.80 -11.93
N ASP A 256 -14.78 -1.55 -12.15
CA ASP A 256 -13.75 -0.85 -11.35
C ASP A 256 -14.01 -0.78 -9.83
N SER A 257 -15.24 -0.95 -9.37
CA SER A 257 -15.60 -0.91 -7.94
C SER A 257 -16.13 -2.23 -7.40
N TYR A 258 -15.77 -3.33 -8.06
CA TYR A 258 -16.00 -4.67 -7.56
C TYR A 258 -14.98 -4.95 -6.45
N VAL A 259 -15.46 -5.27 -5.25
CA VAL A 259 -14.67 -5.23 -4.01
C VAL A 259 -14.91 -6.43 -3.11
N VAL A 260 -15.42 -7.50 -3.70
CA VAL A 260 -15.67 -8.77 -3.01
C VAL A 260 -14.55 -9.75 -3.32
N THR A 261 -13.34 -9.21 -3.26
CA THR A 261 -12.10 -9.85 -3.69
C THR A 261 -11.04 -9.82 -2.60
N ILE A 262 -10.12 -10.78 -2.67
CA ILE A 262 -8.83 -10.81 -1.99
C ILE A 262 -7.76 -11.11 -3.04
N GLU A 263 -6.50 -10.83 -2.72
CA GLU A 263 -5.41 -10.99 -3.68
C GLU A 263 -4.33 -11.96 -3.19
N ASN A 264 -3.90 -12.87 -4.06
CA ASN A 264 -2.77 -13.77 -3.89
C ASN A 264 -2.84 -14.71 -2.66
N TYR A 265 -4.06 -14.95 -2.15
CA TYR A 265 -4.34 -15.76 -0.98
C TYR A 265 -5.31 -16.93 -1.32
N PRO A 266 -4.85 -17.96 -2.05
CA PRO A 266 -5.65 -19.11 -2.44
C PRO A 266 -5.75 -20.14 -1.31
N TYR A 267 -6.06 -19.73 -0.08
CA TYR A 267 -6.09 -20.61 1.09
C TYR A 267 -7.42 -20.48 1.82
N PRO A 268 -7.92 -21.54 2.49
CA PRO A 268 -9.04 -21.39 3.40
C PRO A 268 -8.65 -20.50 4.58
N TYR A 269 -9.59 -19.73 5.11
CA TYR A 269 -9.39 -18.91 6.30
C TYR A 269 -10.66 -18.79 7.12
N ALA A 270 -10.55 -18.42 8.38
CA ALA A 270 -11.72 -18.21 9.23
C ALA A 270 -12.22 -16.76 9.10
N VAL A 271 -13.52 -16.57 8.98
CA VAL A 271 -14.18 -15.27 9.15
C VAL A 271 -14.82 -15.26 10.54
N GLY A 272 -14.39 -14.33 11.38
CA GLY A 272 -14.66 -14.36 12.81
C GLY A 272 -14.19 -15.68 13.44
N SER A 273 -14.96 -16.23 14.37
CA SER A 273 -14.68 -17.51 15.04
C SER A 273 -15.51 -18.69 14.54
N SER A 274 -16.29 -18.52 13.47
CA SER A 274 -17.42 -19.42 13.18
C SER A 274 -17.51 -19.95 11.74
N ILE A 275 -16.98 -19.26 10.74
CA ILE A 275 -17.14 -19.64 9.33
C ILE A 275 -15.79 -19.84 8.68
N TRP A 276 -15.63 -20.93 7.93
CA TRP A 276 -14.53 -21.09 6.97
C TRP A 276 -14.90 -20.42 5.65
N GLU A 277 -14.11 -19.46 5.20
CA GLU A 277 -14.15 -18.98 3.82
C GLU A 277 -13.27 -19.87 2.94
N MET A 278 -13.83 -20.34 1.84
CA MET A 278 -13.16 -21.06 0.77
C MET A 278 -13.15 -20.14 -0.47
N PRO A 279 -12.11 -19.32 -0.65
CA PRO A 279 -12.17 -18.26 -1.66
C PRO A 279 -12.28 -18.84 -3.07
N CYS A 280 -13.26 -18.37 -3.83
CA CYS A 280 -13.45 -18.70 -5.25
C CYS A 280 -12.26 -18.21 -6.07
N MET A 281 -11.81 -19.01 -7.03
CA MET A 281 -10.73 -18.60 -7.92
C MET A 281 -11.26 -17.81 -9.11
N VAL A 282 -10.67 -16.63 -9.35
CA VAL A 282 -10.86 -15.90 -10.60
C VAL A 282 -10.04 -16.58 -11.73
N PRO A 283 -10.61 -16.79 -12.92
CA PRO A 283 -12.00 -16.47 -13.28
C PRO A 283 -13.00 -17.59 -12.97
N SER A 284 -14.19 -17.21 -12.51
CA SER A 284 -15.43 -18.00 -12.61
C SER A 284 -15.86 -18.17 -14.07
N ASP A 285 -16.82 -19.06 -14.33
CA ASP A 285 -17.40 -19.16 -15.67
C ASP A 285 -18.24 -17.94 -16.07
N TRP A 286 -18.89 -17.27 -15.11
CA TRP A 286 -19.64 -16.04 -15.36
C TRP A 286 -18.71 -14.90 -15.75
N GLU A 287 -17.65 -14.62 -14.98
CA GLU A 287 -16.66 -13.57 -15.28
C GLU A 287 -16.03 -13.83 -16.65
N ALA A 288 -15.68 -15.09 -16.91
CA ALA A 288 -15.13 -15.50 -18.18
C ALA A 288 -16.09 -15.29 -19.35
N GLN A 289 -17.36 -15.66 -19.20
CA GLN A 289 -18.38 -15.45 -20.22
C GLN A 289 -18.65 -13.96 -20.45
N HIS A 290 -18.66 -13.17 -19.38
CA HIS A 290 -18.85 -11.73 -19.45
C HIS A 290 -17.76 -11.06 -20.28
N LEU A 291 -16.50 -11.46 -20.07
CA LEU A 291 -15.36 -10.91 -20.78
C LEU A 291 -15.19 -11.46 -22.20
N HIS A 292 -15.28 -12.79 -22.36
CA HIS A 292 -14.85 -13.50 -23.57
C HIS A 292 -15.99 -14.12 -24.39
N GLY A 293 -17.22 -14.11 -23.88
CA GLY A 293 -18.36 -14.84 -24.44
C GLY A 293 -18.35 -16.34 -24.13
N ASN A 294 -19.39 -17.04 -24.58
CA ASN A 294 -19.59 -18.46 -24.27
C ASN A 294 -18.54 -19.36 -24.93
N ASN A 295 -18.09 -20.38 -24.20
CA ASN A 295 -17.24 -21.48 -24.67
C ASN A 295 -15.90 -21.01 -25.27
N ASN A 296 -15.34 -19.93 -24.73
CA ASN A 296 -14.10 -19.37 -25.26
C ASN A 296 -12.89 -20.23 -24.82
N PRO A 297 -11.99 -20.64 -25.75
CA PRO A 297 -10.81 -21.43 -25.40
C PRO A 297 -9.79 -20.66 -24.55
N VAL A 298 -9.72 -19.33 -24.65
CA VAL A 298 -8.81 -18.50 -23.82
C VAL A 298 -9.13 -18.67 -22.34
N THR A 299 -10.41 -18.79 -21.99
CA THR A 299 -10.86 -19.05 -20.63
C THR A 299 -10.28 -20.35 -20.08
N VAL A 300 -10.27 -21.42 -20.87
CA VAL A 300 -9.72 -22.72 -20.45
C VAL A 300 -8.21 -22.63 -20.23
N GLU A 301 -7.49 -21.89 -21.07
CA GLU A 301 -6.05 -21.64 -20.88
C GLU A 301 -5.75 -20.81 -19.63
N ASP A 302 -6.55 -19.79 -19.34
CA ASP A 302 -6.39 -19.00 -18.13
C ASP A 302 -6.74 -19.83 -16.86
N TRP A 303 -7.72 -20.75 -16.94
CA TRP A 303 -7.97 -21.72 -15.86
C TRP A 303 -6.82 -22.70 -15.63
N LYS A 304 -6.15 -23.16 -16.71
CA LYS A 304 -4.94 -23.99 -16.60
C LYS A 304 -3.82 -23.23 -15.90
N ALA A 305 -3.59 -21.97 -16.26
CA ALA A 305 -2.60 -21.12 -15.60
C ALA A 305 -2.93 -20.88 -14.12
N ALA A 306 -4.21 -20.64 -13.79
CA ALA A 306 -4.65 -20.40 -12.43
C ALA A 306 -4.49 -21.64 -11.54
N ILE A 307 -4.84 -22.85 -12.02
CA ILE A 307 -4.60 -24.08 -11.23
C ILE A 307 -3.10 -24.39 -11.09
N ASP A 308 -2.29 -24.12 -12.10
CA ASP A 308 -0.83 -24.27 -12.00
C ASP A 308 -0.25 -23.34 -10.93
N ALA A 309 -0.71 -22.07 -10.88
CA ALA A 309 -0.36 -21.12 -9.83
C ALA A 309 -0.82 -21.59 -8.44
N THR A 310 -2.04 -22.10 -8.32
CA THR A 310 -2.56 -22.65 -7.05
C THR A 310 -1.73 -23.83 -6.55
N VAL A 311 -1.29 -24.73 -7.44
CA VAL A 311 -0.40 -25.85 -7.06
C VAL A 311 0.95 -25.35 -6.56
N LEU A 312 1.55 -24.35 -7.22
CA LEU A 312 2.80 -23.72 -6.76
C LEU A 312 2.66 -23.07 -5.37
N LYS A 313 1.48 -22.53 -5.08
CA LYS A 313 1.14 -21.92 -3.78
C LYS A 313 0.79 -22.95 -2.71
N GLU A 314 0.70 -24.23 -3.05
CA GLU A 314 0.12 -25.28 -2.21
C GLU A 314 -1.30 -24.91 -1.69
N GLY A 315 -2.12 -24.30 -2.54
CA GLY A 315 -3.42 -23.69 -2.18
C GLY A 315 -4.66 -24.51 -2.53
N VAL A 316 -5.81 -23.84 -2.55
CA VAL A 316 -7.12 -24.36 -2.94
C VAL A 316 -7.62 -23.65 -4.19
N PHE A 317 -8.06 -24.42 -5.17
CA PHE A 317 -8.77 -23.92 -6.34
C PHE A 317 -10.24 -24.23 -6.19
N ASN A 318 -10.99 -23.24 -5.72
CA ASN A 318 -12.41 -23.37 -5.60
C ASN A 318 -13.10 -22.80 -6.83
N PHE A 319 -13.73 -23.68 -7.59
CA PHE A 319 -14.32 -23.33 -8.87
C PHE A 319 -15.84 -23.19 -8.76
N VAL A 320 -16.36 -22.15 -9.40
CA VAL A 320 -17.80 -21.90 -9.55
C VAL A 320 -18.17 -21.94 -11.04
N PHE A 321 -19.23 -22.69 -11.35
CA PHE A 321 -19.73 -22.82 -12.71
C PHE A 321 -21.24 -23.08 -12.77
N HIS A 322 -21.80 -22.98 -13.98
CA HIS A 322 -23.23 -23.02 -14.22
C HIS A 322 -23.59 -23.89 -15.43
N PRO A 323 -24.77 -24.55 -15.46
CA PRO A 323 -25.22 -25.31 -16.63
C PRO A 323 -25.87 -24.41 -17.69
N HIS A 324 -25.48 -23.14 -17.78
CA HIS A 324 -26.10 -22.10 -18.61
C HIS A 324 -25.62 -22.04 -20.07
N GLY A 325 -24.67 -22.91 -20.45
CA GLY A 325 -24.07 -22.92 -21.77
C GLY A 325 -22.97 -21.87 -21.96
N TRP A 326 -22.52 -21.27 -20.85
CA TRP A 326 -21.35 -20.40 -20.76
C TRP A 326 -20.07 -21.19 -20.95
N VAL A 327 -20.03 -22.40 -20.41
CA VAL A 327 -18.99 -23.40 -20.64
C VAL A 327 -19.61 -24.74 -21.02
N GLN A 328 -18.89 -25.54 -21.79
CA GLN A 328 -19.25 -26.93 -22.07
C GLN A 328 -18.66 -27.87 -21.02
N ASN A 329 -19.36 -28.98 -20.76
CA ASN A 329 -18.81 -30.06 -19.93
C ASN A 329 -17.52 -30.66 -20.52
N THR A 330 -17.29 -30.56 -21.83
CA THR A 330 -16.04 -30.97 -22.49
C THR A 330 -14.87 -30.07 -22.11
N GLN A 331 -15.09 -28.75 -21.96
CA GLN A 331 -14.05 -27.81 -21.49
C GLN A 331 -13.73 -28.05 -20.01
N MET A 332 -14.74 -28.38 -19.20
CA MET A 332 -14.54 -28.80 -17.81
C MET A 332 -13.69 -30.07 -17.73
N ILE A 333 -13.98 -31.06 -18.59
CA ILE A 333 -13.20 -32.30 -18.66
C ILE A 333 -11.78 -32.02 -19.14
N GLU A 334 -11.58 -31.16 -20.15
CA GLU A 334 -10.26 -30.75 -20.62
C GLU A 334 -9.42 -30.13 -19.50
N TRP A 335 -10.01 -29.25 -18.69
CA TRP A 335 -9.33 -28.66 -17.55
C TRP A 335 -9.00 -29.70 -16.45
N ILE A 336 -9.94 -30.61 -16.14
CA ILE A 336 -9.69 -31.74 -15.23
C ILE A 336 -8.56 -32.64 -15.76
N ASP A 337 -8.52 -32.89 -17.06
CA ASP A 337 -7.49 -33.70 -17.71
C ASP A 337 -6.12 -33.03 -17.56
N HIS A 338 -6.01 -31.72 -17.83
CA HIS A 338 -4.79 -30.94 -17.57
C HIS A 338 -4.29 -31.12 -16.13
N ILE A 339 -5.18 -31.04 -15.13
CA ILE A 339 -4.81 -31.23 -13.73
C ILE A 339 -4.22 -32.62 -13.51
N THR A 340 -4.88 -33.67 -14.02
CA THR A 340 -4.41 -35.04 -13.83
C THR A 340 -3.11 -35.34 -14.58
N GLU A 341 -2.90 -34.73 -15.74
CA GLU A 341 -1.71 -34.92 -16.57
C GLU A 341 -0.50 -34.13 -16.04
N ALA A 342 -0.70 -32.86 -15.68
CA ALA A 342 0.37 -31.97 -15.22
C ALA A 342 0.77 -32.21 -13.76
N HIS A 343 -0.21 -32.49 -12.89
CA HIS A 343 0.02 -32.51 -11.43
C HIS A 343 -0.23 -33.88 -10.78
N GLY A 344 -1.05 -34.74 -11.40
CA GLY A 344 -1.32 -36.09 -10.92
C GLY A 344 -1.82 -36.12 -9.46
N ASN A 345 -1.16 -36.91 -8.62
CA ASN A 345 -1.54 -37.10 -7.22
C ASN A 345 -1.25 -35.89 -6.31
N LYS A 346 -0.61 -34.83 -6.83
CA LYS A 346 -0.43 -33.57 -6.08
C LYS A 346 -1.74 -32.82 -5.89
N VAL A 347 -2.77 -33.09 -6.69
CA VAL A 347 -4.06 -32.43 -6.60
C VAL A 347 -5.12 -33.41 -6.12
N LYS A 348 -5.94 -33.00 -5.16
CA LYS A 348 -7.09 -33.77 -4.67
C LYS A 348 -8.40 -33.05 -4.98
N PHE A 349 -9.34 -33.75 -5.59
CA PHE A 349 -10.71 -33.25 -5.76
C PHE A 349 -11.55 -33.59 -4.52
N LEU A 350 -12.15 -32.59 -3.90
CA LEU A 350 -13.01 -32.71 -2.72
C LEU A 350 -14.33 -31.97 -2.93
N ASN A 351 -15.41 -32.48 -2.33
CA ASN A 351 -16.61 -31.67 -2.10
C ASN A 351 -16.43 -30.85 -0.80
N PHE A 352 -17.29 -29.86 -0.54
CA PHE A 352 -17.14 -28.99 0.65
C PHE A 352 -17.23 -29.75 1.97
N ARG A 353 -18.07 -30.79 2.06
CA ARG A 353 -18.16 -31.63 3.25
C ARG A 353 -16.85 -32.33 3.57
N GLU A 354 -16.21 -32.93 2.58
CA GLU A 354 -14.92 -33.60 2.75
C GLU A 354 -13.81 -32.60 3.09
N ALA A 355 -13.86 -31.39 2.53
CA ALA A 355 -12.95 -30.31 2.90
C ALA A 355 -13.11 -29.92 4.38
N LEU A 356 -14.35 -29.68 4.84
CA LEU A 356 -14.65 -29.37 6.24
C LEU A 356 -14.22 -30.49 7.19
N GLU A 357 -14.51 -31.75 6.85
CA GLU A 357 -14.13 -32.91 7.66
C GLU A 357 -12.60 -32.98 7.83
N ARG A 358 -11.83 -32.71 6.76
CA ARG A 358 -10.36 -32.69 6.79
C ARG A 358 -9.80 -31.50 7.55
N LEU A 359 -10.34 -30.29 7.34
CA LEU A 359 -10.00 -29.10 8.14
C LEU A 359 -10.23 -29.37 9.63
N THR A 360 -11.41 -29.87 9.99
CA THR A 360 -11.76 -30.18 11.38
C THR A 360 -10.83 -31.24 11.96
N LYS A 361 -10.64 -32.36 11.26
CA LYS A 361 -9.84 -33.48 11.76
C LYS A 361 -8.35 -33.14 11.86
N ASN A 362 -7.77 -32.65 10.77
CA ASN A 362 -6.31 -32.56 10.63
C ASN A 362 -5.78 -31.22 11.11
N MET A 363 -6.42 -30.10 10.78
CA MET A 363 -6.02 -28.76 11.24
C MET A 363 -6.49 -28.51 12.68
N LEU A 364 -7.78 -28.72 12.96
CA LEU A 364 -8.38 -28.36 14.26
C LEU A 364 -8.45 -29.50 15.30
N GLY A 365 -8.00 -30.71 14.97
CA GLY A 365 -7.82 -31.79 15.97
C GLY A 365 -9.11 -32.46 16.37
N GLY A 366 -10.06 -32.48 15.43
CA GLY A 366 -11.43 -32.94 15.66
C GLY A 366 -12.31 -31.90 16.35
N GLN A 367 -11.85 -30.65 16.52
CA GLN A 367 -12.59 -29.59 17.18
C GLN A 367 -13.08 -28.57 16.14
N PRO A 368 -14.34 -28.61 15.70
CA PRO A 368 -14.86 -27.67 14.69
C PRO A 368 -14.81 -26.22 15.19
N LEU A 369 -14.93 -25.24 14.29
CA LEU A 369 -15.03 -23.82 14.68
C LEU A 369 -16.30 -23.56 15.50
N ARG A 370 -17.40 -24.23 15.15
CA ARG A 370 -18.70 -24.11 15.81
C ARG A 370 -18.99 -25.32 16.68
N ALA A 371 -19.54 -25.07 17.87
CA ALA A 371 -20.01 -26.12 18.76
C ALA A 371 -21.29 -26.75 18.19
N LYS A 372 -21.77 -27.84 18.79
CA LYS A 372 -22.99 -28.54 18.33
C LYS A 372 -24.25 -27.67 18.30
N ASN A 373 -24.28 -26.59 19.07
CA ASN A 373 -25.37 -25.62 19.09
C ASN A 373 -25.13 -24.45 18.12
N GLY A 374 -24.13 -24.52 17.24
CA GLY A 374 -23.81 -23.50 16.24
C GLY A 374 -23.11 -22.25 16.79
N GLN A 375 -22.80 -22.17 18.07
CA GLN A 375 -22.09 -21.02 18.65
C GLN A 375 -20.58 -21.30 18.72
N ASP A 376 -19.79 -20.30 19.11
CA ASP A 376 -18.32 -20.38 19.19
C ASP A 376 -17.84 -21.63 19.97
N ASN A 377 -16.96 -22.42 19.36
CA ASN A 377 -16.36 -23.60 19.98
C ASN A 377 -15.01 -23.31 20.66
N GLY A 378 -14.65 -22.04 20.88
CA GLY A 378 -13.40 -21.66 21.53
C GLY A 378 -12.15 -22.04 20.72
N VAL A 379 -12.22 -21.89 19.39
CA VAL A 379 -11.11 -22.15 18.46
C VAL A 379 -10.65 -20.84 17.84
N ARG A 380 -9.34 -20.58 17.84
CA ARG A 380 -8.73 -19.41 17.21
C ARG A 380 -7.60 -19.85 16.29
N LEU A 381 -7.55 -19.27 15.10
CA LEU A 381 -6.50 -19.51 14.12
C LEU A 381 -5.60 -18.29 14.08
N LEU A 382 -4.30 -18.48 14.26
CA LEU A 382 -3.30 -17.40 14.31
C LEU A 382 -1.90 -17.93 14.08
N ASP A 383 -0.98 -17.07 13.65
CA ASP A 383 0.45 -17.39 13.55
C ASP A 383 1.14 -17.08 14.90
N LEU A 384 1.43 -18.14 15.65
CA LEU A 384 1.91 -18.04 17.03
C LEU A 384 3.37 -17.64 17.13
N ASN A 385 4.20 -18.10 16.19
CA ASN A 385 5.65 -17.94 16.19
C ASN A 385 6.17 -17.01 15.08
N ASN A 386 5.26 -16.36 14.33
CA ASN A 386 5.55 -15.47 13.22
C ASN A 386 6.35 -16.16 12.09
N ASP A 387 6.04 -17.43 11.79
CA ASP A 387 6.71 -18.20 10.74
C ASP A 387 6.00 -18.16 9.38
N GLY A 388 4.87 -17.45 9.30
CA GLY A 388 4.08 -17.27 8.10
C GLY A 388 3.11 -18.42 7.80
N PHE A 389 2.91 -19.36 8.73
CA PHE A 389 1.93 -20.43 8.62
C PHE A 389 0.85 -20.33 9.69
N MET A 390 -0.35 -20.79 9.34
CA MET A 390 -1.49 -20.78 10.25
C MET A 390 -1.39 -21.88 11.32
N ASP A 391 -1.52 -21.50 12.59
CA ASP A 391 -1.64 -22.39 13.74
C ASP A 391 -3.05 -22.39 14.32
N ALA A 392 -3.32 -23.28 15.28
CA ALA A 392 -4.59 -23.31 16.01
C ALA A 392 -4.40 -23.30 17.53
N VAL A 393 -5.23 -22.51 18.19
CA VAL A 393 -5.44 -22.54 19.64
C VAL A 393 -6.87 -22.98 19.92
N ILE A 394 -7.01 -24.02 20.71
CA ILE A 394 -8.29 -24.61 21.08
C ILE A 394 -8.42 -24.51 22.59
N GLY A 395 -9.51 -23.91 23.06
CA GLY A 395 -9.81 -23.72 24.47
C GLY A 395 -11.29 -23.93 24.77
N ASN A 396 -11.80 -25.13 24.50
CA ASN A 396 -13.18 -25.50 24.85
C ASN A 396 -13.25 -26.39 26.09
N GLU A 397 -14.45 -26.82 26.45
CA GLU A 397 -14.69 -27.65 27.63
C GLU A 397 -14.11 -29.06 27.53
N THR A 398 -13.79 -29.53 26.31
CA THR A 398 -13.27 -30.87 26.05
C THR A 398 -11.77 -30.89 25.77
N VAL A 399 -11.24 -29.84 25.12
CA VAL A 399 -9.85 -29.74 24.67
C VAL A 399 -9.31 -28.35 24.96
N GLN A 400 -8.14 -28.29 25.59
CA GLN A 400 -7.35 -27.07 25.80
C GLN A 400 -5.94 -27.30 25.26
N GLN A 401 -5.77 -27.09 23.95
CA GLN A 401 -4.57 -27.49 23.20
C GLN A 401 -4.16 -26.38 22.23
N THR A 402 -2.86 -26.17 22.14
CA THR A 402 -2.21 -25.39 21.08
C THR A 402 -1.64 -26.36 20.05
N ARG A 403 -1.79 -26.03 18.78
CA ARG A 403 -1.32 -26.80 17.64
C ARG A 403 -0.45 -25.91 16.77
N LEU A 404 0.85 -26.17 16.78
CA LEU A 404 1.87 -25.45 16.00
C LEU A 404 2.24 -26.27 14.76
N TRP A 405 2.21 -25.67 13.58
CA TRP A 405 2.65 -26.32 12.34
C TRP A 405 4.17 -26.28 12.21
N ASP A 406 4.80 -27.41 11.86
CA ASP A 406 6.21 -27.44 11.47
C ASP A 406 6.28 -27.56 9.94
N PRO A 407 6.51 -26.48 9.19
CA PRO A 407 6.47 -26.51 7.72
C PRO A 407 7.59 -27.35 7.11
N LYS A 408 8.73 -27.51 7.80
CA LYS A 408 9.84 -28.34 7.34
C LYS A 408 9.54 -29.83 7.50
N ALA A 409 8.94 -30.19 8.64
CA ALA A 409 8.58 -31.57 8.93
C ALA A 409 7.18 -31.96 8.44
N LYS A 410 6.41 -31.00 7.90
CA LYS A 410 5.01 -31.14 7.47
C LYS A 410 4.14 -31.88 8.50
N ARG A 411 4.23 -31.46 9.77
CA ARG A 411 3.51 -32.10 10.88
C ARG A 411 3.12 -31.10 11.97
N TRP A 412 2.08 -31.46 12.70
CA TRP A 412 1.62 -30.73 13.88
C TRP A 412 2.42 -31.09 15.13
N LYS A 413 2.84 -30.08 15.87
CA LYS A 413 3.29 -30.19 17.27
C LYS A 413 2.18 -29.68 18.17
N THR A 414 1.92 -30.38 19.26
CA THR A 414 0.84 -30.00 20.18
C THR A 414 1.38 -29.72 21.58
N SER A 415 0.84 -28.71 22.24
CA SER A 415 1.10 -28.39 23.64
C SER A 415 -0.17 -27.94 24.37
N PRO A 416 -0.21 -27.92 25.71
CA PRO A 416 -1.40 -27.47 26.44
C PRO A 416 -1.72 -25.98 26.23
N PHE A 417 -3.00 -25.63 26.23
CA PHE A 417 -3.50 -24.26 26.33
C PHE A 417 -4.08 -24.01 27.74
N PRO A 418 -3.86 -22.85 28.40
CA PRO A 418 -4.06 -22.74 29.84
C PRO A 418 -5.50 -22.46 30.31
N PHE A 419 -6.40 -21.97 29.44
CA PHE A 419 -7.76 -21.57 29.84
C PHE A 419 -8.80 -21.79 28.73
N ARG A 420 -10.07 -21.49 29.00
CA ARG A 420 -11.16 -21.62 28.02
C ARG A 420 -11.35 -20.31 27.24
N LEU A 421 -11.54 -20.43 25.94
CA LEU A 421 -11.80 -19.35 24.98
C LEU A 421 -13.30 -19.09 24.77
N ALA A 422 -14.15 -20.06 25.14
CA ALA A 422 -15.60 -19.89 25.15
C ALA A 422 -16.13 -19.88 26.60
N HIS A 423 -16.88 -18.85 26.94
CA HIS A 423 -17.74 -18.80 28.13
C HIS A 423 -19.04 -19.56 27.84
N ILE A 424 -19.55 -20.33 28.81
CA ILE A 424 -20.82 -21.06 28.70
C ILE A 424 -21.72 -20.60 29.84
N ASP A 425 -22.88 -20.04 29.52
CA ASP A 425 -23.85 -19.59 30.52
C ASP A 425 -24.69 -20.76 31.10
N ARG A 426 -25.63 -20.44 32.00
CA ARG A 426 -26.50 -21.45 32.65
C ARG A 426 -27.46 -22.15 31.69
N ASP A 427 -27.79 -21.50 30.58
CA ASP A 427 -28.71 -22.00 29.55
C ASP A 427 -27.94 -22.76 28.45
N GLY A 428 -26.61 -22.85 28.56
CA GLY A 428 -25.75 -23.53 27.61
C GLY A 428 -25.39 -22.67 26.39
N ASN A 429 -25.70 -21.37 26.40
CA ASN A 429 -25.24 -20.46 25.36
C ASN A 429 -23.76 -20.18 25.51
N ARG A 430 -23.08 -20.05 24.37
CA ARG A 430 -21.65 -19.83 24.27
C ARG A 430 -21.36 -18.42 23.78
N SER A 431 -20.38 -17.77 24.40
CA SER A 431 -19.83 -16.48 23.97
C SER A 431 -18.31 -16.46 24.12
N ASP A 432 -17.66 -15.49 23.49
CA ASP A 432 -16.20 -15.27 23.64
C ASP A 432 -15.85 -14.99 25.11
N SER A 433 -14.76 -15.57 25.63
CA SER A 433 -14.33 -15.39 27.03
C SER A 433 -13.58 -14.08 27.31
N GLY A 434 -13.36 -13.24 26.29
CA GLY A 434 -12.59 -12.01 26.36
C GLY A 434 -11.09 -12.19 26.14
N ALA A 435 -10.65 -13.24 25.46
CA ALA A 435 -9.23 -13.46 25.19
C ALA A 435 -8.74 -12.55 24.05
N ARG A 436 -7.83 -11.61 24.35
CA ARG A 436 -7.25 -10.68 23.37
C ARG A 436 -5.84 -11.11 23.02
N PHE A 437 -5.64 -11.54 21.77
CA PHE A 437 -4.34 -11.94 21.24
C PHE A 437 -3.60 -10.74 20.64
N GLY A 438 -2.29 -10.69 20.84
CA GLY A 438 -1.41 -9.62 20.33
C GLY A 438 0.05 -9.94 20.59
N VAL A 439 0.96 -9.05 20.23
CA VAL A 439 2.40 -9.21 20.51
C VAL A 439 2.77 -8.34 21.69
N LEU A 440 3.06 -8.95 22.85
CA LEU A 440 3.38 -8.21 24.08
C LEU A 440 4.80 -8.52 24.59
N HIS A 441 5.65 -9.07 23.72
CA HIS A 441 7.00 -9.52 24.09
C HIS A 441 7.97 -9.33 22.91
N PRO A 442 9.26 -8.98 23.15
CA PRO A 442 10.24 -8.76 22.08
C PRO A 442 10.63 -9.96 21.20
N SER A 443 10.07 -11.15 21.46
CA SER A 443 10.26 -12.33 20.60
C SER A 443 9.34 -12.33 19.38
N ASP A 444 8.43 -11.36 19.29
CA ASP A 444 7.34 -11.25 18.32
C ASP A 444 6.33 -12.40 18.37
N TYR A 445 6.46 -13.36 19.29
CA TYR A 445 5.51 -14.46 19.45
C TYR A 445 4.21 -14.00 20.11
N ALA A 446 3.14 -14.72 19.84
CA ALA A 446 1.81 -14.39 20.34
C ALA A 446 1.77 -14.36 21.87
N SER A 447 1.10 -13.34 22.39
CA SER A 447 0.66 -13.21 23.76
C SER A 447 -0.86 -13.12 23.79
N VAL A 448 -1.46 -13.46 24.93
CA VAL A 448 -2.89 -13.34 25.15
C VAL A 448 -3.18 -12.68 26.49
N PHE A 449 -3.97 -11.60 26.47
CA PHE A 449 -4.51 -10.96 27.65
C PHE A 449 -5.96 -11.38 27.85
N ILE A 450 -6.27 -11.91 29.04
CA ILE A 450 -7.64 -12.25 29.43
C ILE A 450 -7.86 -11.85 30.90
N SER A 451 -8.97 -11.18 31.16
CA SER A 451 -9.41 -10.77 32.49
C SER A 451 -10.94 -10.77 32.53
N ASN A 452 -11.50 -11.80 33.17
CA ASN A 452 -12.93 -12.03 33.36
C ASN A 452 -13.18 -12.64 34.76
N GLU A 453 -14.37 -13.18 35.02
CA GLU A 453 -14.77 -13.73 36.32
C GLU A 453 -13.98 -14.99 36.74
N THR A 454 -13.37 -15.69 35.77
CA THR A 454 -12.77 -17.01 35.95
C THR A 454 -11.26 -17.04 35.72
N VAL A 455 -10.75 -16.14 34.89
CA VAL A 455 -9.35 -16.11 34.44
C VAL A 455 -8.86 -14.67 34.43
N ASN A 456 -7.67 -14.44 34.99
CA ASN A 456 -7.00 -13.14 34.96
C ASN A 456 -5.49 -13.30 34.75
N GLY A 457 -4.96 -12.65 33.71
CA GLY A 457 -3.54 -12.48 33.47
C GLY A 457 -3.16 -12.33 32.00
N ILE A 458 -1.85 -12.31 31.77
CA ILE A 458 -1.25 -12.34 30.43
C ILE A 458 -0.41 -13.62 30.31
N TRP A 459 -0.57 -14.32 29.20
CA TRP A 459 0.25 -15.48 28.84
C TRP A 459 1.02 -15.19 27.56
N HIS A 460 2.25 -15.67 27.48
CA HIS A 460 3.12 -15.56 26.32
C HIS A 460 3.48 -16.95 25.80
N PHE A 461 3.44 -17.14 24.48
CA PHE A 461 3.89 -18.36 23.84
C PHE A 461 5.42 -18.34 23.67
N ASP A 462 6.14 -19.29 24.26
CA ASP A 462 7.61 -19.34 24.26
C ASP A 462 8.22 -20.14 23.09
N GLY A 463 7.38 -20.56 22.12
CA GLY A 463 7.75 -21.45 21.03
C GLY A 463 7.47 -22.93 21.30
N ASN A 464 7.25 -23.33 22.56
CA ASN A 464 6.86 -24.68 22.96
C ASN A 464 5.48 -24.69 23.64
N GLY A 465 5.17 -23.71 24.48
CA GLY A 465 3.92 -23.63 25.22
C GLY A 465 3.63 -22.25 25.81
N TRP A 466 2.48 -22.12 26.45
CA TRP A 466 2.02 -20.86 27.05
C TRP A 466 2.50 -20.70 28.49
N GLN A 467 3.25 -19.63 28.75
CA GLN A 467 3.74 -19.27 30.08
C GLN A 467 2.95 -18.07 30.61
N LYS A 468 2.45 -18.16 31.84
CA LYS A 468 1.85 -16.99 32.50
C LYS A 468 2.94 -15.99 32.85
N ASP A 469 2.85 -14.78 32.30
CA ASP A 469 3.83 -13.73 32.55
C ASP A 469 3.38 -12.84 33.72
N GLN A 470 4.02 -13.03 34.87
CA GLN A 470 3.72 -12.27 36.09
C GLN A 470 4.15 -10.79 35.98
N ALA A 471 5.16 -10.49 35.17
CA ALA A 471 5.62 -9.12 34.97
C ALA A 471 4.63 -8.36 34.09
N LEU A 472 4.21 -8.94 32.97
CA LEU A 472 3.19 -8.33 32.11
C LEU A 472 1.84 -8.17 32.82
N GLY A 473 1.57 -8.89 33.91
CA GLY A 473 0.38 -8.65 34.74
C GLY A 473 0.39 -7.35 35.57
N GLN A 474 1.52 -6.64 35.67
CA GLN A 474 1.64 -5.48 36.55
C GLN A 474 1.11 -4.19 35.90
N GLY A 475 0.25 -3.45 36.62
CA GLY A 475 -0.24 -2.13 36.18
C GLY A 475 -1.48 -2.13 35.29
N LEU A 476 -2.19 -3.26 35.24
CA LEU A 476 -3.45 -3.42 34.50
C LEU A 476 -4.65 -2.91 35.30
N GLU A 477 -4.59 -1.66 35.77
CA GLU A 477 -5.64 -1.02 36.57
C GLU A 477 -5.93 0.40 36.08
N ILE A 478 -7.21 0.78 36.03
CA ILE A 478 -7.66 2.14 35.73
C ILE A 478 -8.43 2.65 36.95
N GLY A 479 -7.98 3.75 37.55
CA GLY A 479 -8.62 4.29 38.76
C GLY A 479 -8.65 3.34 39.96
N GLY A 480 -7.69 2.40 40.03
CA GLY A 480 -7.62 1.36 41.08
C GLY A 480 -8.55 0.15 40.85
N GLN A 481 -9.22 0.07 39.70
CA GLN A 481 -10.00 -1.09 39.29
C GLN A 481 -9.24 -1.89 38.23
N ALA A 482 -9.21 -3.21 38.36
CA ALA A 482 -8.58 -4.08 37.38
C ALA A 482 -9.25 -3.96 36.01
N ILE A 483 -8.45 -3.90 34.95
CA ILE A 483 -8.96 -3.93 33.57
C ILE A 483 -9.55 -5.32 33.32
N GLN A 484 -10.83 -5.36 32.95
CA GLN A 484 -11.49 -6.57 32.47
C GLN A 484 -11.54 -6.54 30.95
N THR A 485 -11.19 -7.66 30.30
CA THR A 485 -11.31 -7.83 28.85
C THR A 485 -12.70 -8.28 28.43
N ALA A 486 -13.41 -8.95 29.34
CA ALA A 486 -14.83 -9.26 29.23
C ALA A 486 -15.51 -9.16 30.60
N ASN A 487 -16.82 -8.88 30.59
CA ASN A 487 -17.66 -8.82 31.78
C ASN A 487 -19.01 -9.50 31.48
N ALA A 488 -19.38 -10.49 32.28
CA ALA A 488 -20.55 -11.35 32.12
C ALA A 488 -20.67 -11.94 30.70
N GLY A 489 -19.54 -12.36 30.13
CA GLY A 489 -19.47 -12.94 28.78
C GLY A 489 -19.62 -11.94 27.63
N ARG A 490 -19.53 -10.63 27.90
CA ARG A 490 -19.60 -9.54 26.91
C ARG A 490 -18.24 -8.87 26.74
N ASP A 491 -17.92 -8.40 25.53
CA ASP A 491 -16.70 -7.63 25.29
C ASP A 491 -16.71 -6.33 26.12
N ASN A 492 -15.60 -6.05 26.80
CA ASN A 492 -15.43 -4.86 27.62
C ASN A 492 -14.53 -3.79 26.97
N GLY A 493 -14.34 -3.87 25.64
CA GLY A 493 -13.71 -2.82 24.84
C GLY A 493 -12.19 -2.76 24.96
N VAL A 494 -11.53 -3.90 25.17
CA VAL A 494 -10.06 -4.00 25.20
C VAL A 494 -9.54 -4.42 23.82
N ARG A 495 -8.55 -3.71 23.29
CA ARG A 495 -7.84 -4.04 22.04
C ARG A 495 -6.34 -3.98 22.24
N LEU A 496 -5.59 -4.85 21.56
CA LEU A 496 -4.13 -4.84 21.54
C LEU A 496 -3.67 -4.30 20.20
N ARG A 497 -3.05 -3.13 20.18
CA ARG A 497 -2.52 -2.52 18.95
C ARG A 497 -1.16 -1.93 19.23
N ASP A 498 -0.18 -2.20 18.37
CA ASP A 498 1.06 -1.44 18.36
C ASP A 498 0.78 -0.10 17.68
N THR A 499 0.72 0.95 18.49
CA THR A 499 0.32 2.29 18.08
C THR A 499 1.51 3.19 17.78
N ASP A 500 2.70 2.87 18.28
CA ASP A 500 3.91 3.66 18.03
C ASP A 500 5.03 2.90 17.29
N ASN A 501 4.69 1.72 16.75
CA ASN A 501 5.52 0.88 15.90
C ASN A 501 6.82 0.42 16.59
N ASP A 502 6.77 0.15 17.90
CA ASP A 502 7.92 -0.33 18.65
C ASP A 502 8.06 -1.87 18.70
N GLY A 503 7.15 -2.58 18.04
CA GLY A 503 7.09 -4.04 17.96
C GLY A 503 6.31 -4.69 19.11
N MET A 504 5.73 -3.91 20.02
CA MET A 504 4.87 -4.40 21.09
C MET A 504 3.52 -3.67 21.07
N CYS A 505 2.43 -4.39 21.29
CA CYS A 505 1.11 -3.78 21.37
C CYS A 505 0.94 -3.00 22.68
N GLU A 506 0.38 -1.79 22.57
CA GLU A 506 -0.31 -1.12 23.66
C GLU A 506 -1.65 -1.82 23.98
N ILE A 507 -2.09 -1.66 25.23
CA ILE A 507 -3.43 -2.06 25.68
C ILE A 507 -4.34 -0.83 25.59
N ILE A 508 -5.33 -0.89 24.72
CA ILE A 508 -6.33 0.16 24.53
C ILE A 508 -7.63 -0.30 25.17
N VAL A 509 -8.20 0.53 26.04
CA VAL A 509 -9.49 0.33 26.69
C VAL A 509 -10.42 1.46 26.28
N GLY A 510 -11.61 1.12 25.78
CA GLY A 510 -12.65 2.10 25.45
C GLY A 510 -14.03 1.50 25.66
N ASN A 511 -14.61 1.72 26.84
CA ASN A 511 -15.98 1.31 27.19
C ASN A 511 -16.69 2.48 27.92
N PRO A 512 -18.00 2.35 28.22
CA PRO A 512 -18.74 3.44 28.88
C PRO A 512 -18.22 3.83 30.26
N GLN A 513 -17.51 2.94 30.96
CA GLN A 513 -17.02 3.16 32.32
C GLN A 513 -15.59 3.69 32.36
N SER A 514 -14.77 3.40 31.35
CA SER A 514 -13.32 3.63 31.36
C SER A 514 -12.74 3.81 29.96
N GLN A 515 -11.71 4.66 29.88
CA GLN A 515 -10.92 4.86 28.66
C GLN A 515 -9.44 5.01 29.04
N ALA A 516 -8.57 4.19 28.45
CA ALA A 516 -7.13 4.25 28.68
C ALA A 516 -6.35 3.70 27.49
N VAL A 517 -5.14 4.20 27.31
CA VAL A 517 -4.07 3.51 26.58
C VAL A 517 -3.00 3.20 27.61
N LEU A 518 -2.44 2.00 27.59
CA LEU A 518 -1.32 1.60 28.44
C LEU A 518 -0.18 1.08 27.59
N LYS A 519 1.03 1.58 27.85
CA LYS A 519 2.27 1.14 27.23
C LYS A 519 3.14 0.39 28.24
N TRP A 520 3.84 -0.65 27.77
CA TRP A 520 4.76 -1.41 28.62
C TRP A 520 6.02 -0.59 28.91
N ASN A 521 6.25 -0.28 30.19
CA ASN A 521 7.47 0.39 30.61
C ASN A 521 8.53 -0.66 31.01
N LYS A 522 9.56 -0.81 30.17
CA LYS A 522 10.63 -1.82 30.36
C LYS A 522 11.43 -1.62 31.66
N SER A 523 11.69 -0.38 32.08
CA SER A 523 12.51 -0.11 33.27
C SER A 523 11.75 -0.34 34.58
N GLN A 524 10.46 0.00 34.61
CA GLN A 524 9.59 -0.22 35.77
C GLN A 524 8.92 -1.60 35.76
N ARG A 525 8.98 -2.33 34.65
CA ARG A 525 8.32 -3.63 34.43
C ARG A 525 6.83 -3.57 34.77
N LYS A 526 6.14 -2.55 34.26
CA LYS A 526 4.74 -2.25 34.54
C LYS A 526 4.09 -1.55 33.34
N TRP A 527 2.80 -1.82 33.12
CA TRP A 527 1.96 -1.04 32.20
C TRP A 527 1.68 0.35 32.80
N LEU A 528 1.95 1.40 32.02
CA LEU A 528 1.74 2.78 32.42
C LEU A 528 1.01 3.55 31.31
N PRO A 529 0.14 4.51 31.67
CA PRO A 529 -0.47 5.37 30.67
C PRO A 529 0.61 6.23 29.97
N PRO A 530 0.66 6.27 28.63
CA PRO A 530 1.50 7.21 27.92
C PRO A 530 0.89 8.62 27.99
N ASN A 531 1.56 9.60 27.38
CA ASN A 531 1.08 10.99 27.32
C ASN A 531 -0.06 11.21 26.31
N PHE A 532 -0.81 10.17 25.94
CA PHE A 532 -1.93 10.21 25.00
C PHE A 532 -2.99 9.16 25.33
N ASN A 533 -4.20 9.32 24.77
CA ASN A 533 -5.32 8.40 24.93
C ASN A 533 -6.23 8.47 23.68
N LEU A 534 -7.25 7.62 23.59
CA LEU A 534 -8.36 7.81 22.66
C LEU A 534 -9.02 9.19 22.87
N ALA A 535 -9.67 9.73 21.85
CA ALA A 535 -10.44 10.97 22.01
C ALA A 535 -11.61 10.74 22.98
N LYS A 536 -11.95 11.75 23.80
CA LYS A 536 -12.87 11.63 24.96
C LYS A 536 -14.24 11.00 24.67
N ASN A 537 -14.73 11.07 23.44
CA ASN A 537 -16.05 10.56 23.04
C ASN A 537 -16.00 9.24 22.27
N ILE A 538 -14.83 8.61 22.18
CA ILE A 538 -14.64 7.36 21.45
C ILE A 538 -14.68 6.20 22.45
N GLN A 539 -15.69 5.35 22.28
CA GLN A 539 -15.85 4.09 23.00
C GLN A 539 -15.85 2.97 21.96
N ILE A 540 -15.08 1.92 22.20
CA ILE A 540 -14.94 0.78 21.29
C ILE A 540 -16.21 -0.07 21.32
N VAL A 541 -16.79 -0.26 22.51
CA VAL A 541 -18.04 -1.01 22.72
C VAL A 541 -19.12 -0.16 23.38
N ARG A 542 -20.38 -0.56 23.19
CA ARG A 542 -21.56 -0.01 23.89
C ARG A 542 -21.68 -0.62 25.29
N GLU A 543 -22.68 -0.18 26.05
CA GLU A 543 -22.95 -0.69 27.42
C GLU A 543 -23.28 -2.19 27.46
N ASP A 544 -23.84 -2.74 26.39
CA ASP A 544 -24.10 -4.18 26.25
C ASP A 544 -22.90 -4.97 25.68
N GLY A 545 -21.75 -4.32 25.47
CA GLY A 545 -20.54 -4.92 24.90
C GLY A 545 -20.58 -5.09 23.37
N SER A 546 -21.65 -4.67 22.69
CA SER A 546 -21.70 -4.69 21.22
C SER A 546 -20.79 -3.62 20.61
N ASP A 547 -20.36 -3.84 19.36
CA ASP A 547 -19.50 -2.90 18.62
C ASP A 547 -20.14 -1.50 18.54
N ASN A 548 -19.33 -0.48 18.83
CA ASN A 548 -19.75 0.92 18.76
C ASN A 548 -19.22 1.65 17.51
N GLY A 549 -18.63 0.91 16.55
CA GLY A 549 -18.23 1.42 15.24
C GLY A 549 -16.87 2.08 15.21
N VAL A 550 -15.94 1.62 16.06
CA VAL A 550 -14.55 2.10 16.08
C VAL A 550 -13.67 1.16 15.25
N ARG A 551 -12.83 1.72 14.38
CA ARG A 551 -11.84 0.97 13.59
C ARG A 551 -10.47 1.66 13.69
N PHE A 552 -9.42 0.84 13.71
CA PHE A 552 -8.03 1.27 13.70
C PHE A 552 -7.46 0.96 12.31
N VAL A 553 -7.26 1.99 11.50
CA VAL A 553 -6.89 1.85 10.07
C VAL A 553 -5.92 2.97 9.73
N ASP A 554 -4.80 2.66 9.07
CA ASP A 554 -3.88 3.67 8.54
C ASP A 554 -4.48 4.28 7.26
N ILE A 555 -5.26 5.35 7.40
CA ILE A 555 -5.98 5.99 6.31
C ILE A 555 -5.05 6.95 5.55
N ASN A 556 -4.12 7.60 6.25
CA ASN A 556 -3.21 8.57 5.66
C ASN A 556 -1.92 7.94 5.07
N LYS A 557 -1.70 6.64 5.30
CA LYS A 557 -0.56 5.83 4.85
C LYS A 557 0.78 6.32 5.42
N ASP A 558 0.78 6.77 6.68
CA ASP A 558 1.99 7.19 7.39
C ASP A 558 2.63 6.06 8.23
N GLY A 559 1.99 4.88 8.28
CA GLY A 559 2.44 3.71 9.01
C GLY A 559 1.87 3.62 10.43
N TYR A 560 1.10 4.62 10.89
CA TYR A 560 0.47 4.63 12.20
C TYR A 560 -1.04 4.41 12.08
N LEU A 561 -1.63 3.73 13.07
CA LEU A 561 -3.06 3.42 13.05
C LEU A 561 -3.89 4.66 13.39
N ASP A 562 -4.68 5.16 12.44
CA ASP A 562 -5.67 6.20 12.69
C ASP A 562 -6.95 5.62 13.33
N VAL A 563 -7.74 6.48 13.97
CA VAL A 563 -9.02 6.08 14.57
C VAL A 563 -10.19 6.72 13.85
N ILE A 564 -11.08 5.87 13.37
CA ILE A 564 -12.37 6.27 12.80
C ILE A 564 -13.50 5.67 13.62
N HIS A 565 -14.48 6.52 13.98
CA HIS A 565 -15.68 6.16 14.71
C HIS A 565 -16.91 6.57 13.91
N SER A 566 -17.89 5.67 13.73
CA SER A 566 -19.11 6.01 13.00
C SER A 566 -20.29 5.10 13.39
N ASN A 567 -21.30 5.66 14.05
CA ASN A 567 -22.52 4.96 14.46
C ASN A 567 -23.79 5.81 14.20
N GLU A 568 -24.95 5.35 14.67
CA GLU A 568 -26.24 6.04 14.51
C GLU A 568 -26.35 7.39 15.22
N VAL A 569 -25.43 7.71 16.13
CA VAL A 569 -25.43 8.94 16.93
C VAL A 569 -24.45 9.97 16.37
N ARG A 570 -23.23 9.56 16.04
CA ARG A 570 -22.13 10.47 15.68
C ARG A 570 -21.07 9.80 14.80
N TYR A 571 -20.13 10.60 14.34
CA TYR A 571 -18.89 10.11 13.74
C TYR A 571 -17.70 10.99 14.16
N SER A 572 -16.50 10.43 14.07
CA SER A 572 -15.24 11.18 14.13
C SER A 572 -14.11 10.44 13.43
N PHE A 573 -13.09 11.19 13.01
CA PHE A 573 -11.88 10.67 12.40
C PHE A 573 -10.67 11.45 12.93
N HIS A 574 -9.71 10.73 13.51
CA HIS A 574 -8.52 11.28 14.16
C HIS A 574 -7.27 10.58 13.65
N LEU A 575 -6.31 11.38 13.17
CA LEU A 575 -5.00 10.87 12.76
C LEU A 575 -4.09 10.66 13.95
N PHE A 576 -3.30 9.60 13.92
CA PHE A 576 -2.23 9.41 14.90
C PHE A 576 -1.07 10.37 14.61
N VAL A 577 -0.49 10.94 15.66
CA VAL A 577 0.65 11.85 15.59
C VAL A 577 1.80 11.22 16.37
N PRO A 578 2.89 10.77 15.73
CA PRO A 578 3.94 10.02 16.41
C PRO A 578 4.85 10.89 17.29
N GLN A 579 4.96 12.18 16.97
CA GLN A 579 5.76 13.15 17.70
C GLN A 579 5.09 14.53 17.67
N PRO A 580 5.25 15.36 18.72
CA PRO A 580 4.61 16.67 18.74
C PRO A 580 5.04 17.53 17.56
N ILE A 581 4.08 18.03 16.79
CA ILE A 581 4.35 18.79 15.58
C ILE A 581 3.21 19.77 15.28
N LEU A 582 3.54 20.99 14.87
CA LEU A 582 2.57 22.00 14.42
C LEU A 582 1.38 22.22 15.40
N GLY A 583 1.64 22.10 16.71
CA GLY A 583 0.65 22.27 17.77
C GLY A 583 -0.15 21.00 18.14
N TRP A 584 0.01 19.90 17.39
CA TRP A 584 -0.54 18.59 17.75
C TRP A 584 0.42 17.84 18.68
N GLY A 585 -0.14 17.21 19.72
CA GLY A 585 0.61 16.33 20.63
C GLY A 585 0.68 14.90 20.12
N ILE A 586 1.40 14.01 20.81
CA ILE A 586 1.48 12.59 20.46
C ILE A 586 0.09 11.93 20.56
N GLY A 587 -0.20 10.93 19.71
CA GLY A 587 -1.42 10.13 19.71
C GLY A 587 -2.49 10.65 18.76
N TRP A 588 -3.75 10.24 18.96
CA TRP A 588 -4.90 10.65 18.13
C TRP A 588 -5.38 12.09 18.39
N THR A 589 -4.45 13.06 18.36
CA THR A 589 -4.71 14.46 18.70
C THR A 589 -5.11 15.31 17.50
N ARG A 590 -4.89 14.80 16.29
CA ARG A 590 -5.22 15.50 15.04
C ARG A 590 -6.59 15.09 14.55
N GLU A 591 -7.63 15.79 15.01
CA GLU A 591 -8.99 15.63 14.51
C GLU A 591 -9.09 16.12 13.05
N VAL A 592 -9.58 15.26 12.16
CA VAL A 592 -9.88 15.58 10.76
C VAL A 592 -11.32 16.08 10.63
N MET A 593 -12.25 15.35 11.23
CA MET A 593 -13.66 15.72 11.28
C MET A 593 -14.36 15.03 12.45
N SER A 594 -15.33 15.70 13.05
CA SER A 594 -16.27 15.11 14.00
C SER A 594 -17.59 15.87 14.01
N ASP A 595 -18.71 15.16 14.06
CA ASP A 595 -20.03 15.79 14.27
C ASP A 595 -21.08 14.74 14.69
N LEU A 596 -22.30 15.19 14.94
CA LEU A 596 -23.49 14.36 15.09
C LEU A 596 -23.90 13.77 13.72
N ARG A 597 -24.60 12.63 13.77
CA ARG A 597 -25.08 11.93 12.58
C ARG A 597 -25.99 12.78 11.67
N SER A 598 -26.63 13.82 12.21
CA SER A 598 -27.47 14.74 11.43
C SER A 598 -26.71 15.58 10.40
N ASP A 599 -25.37 15.57 10.40
CA ASP A 599 -24.55 16.25 9.40
C ASP A 599 -24.67 15.63 8.00
N GLY A 600 -24.67 16.49 6.97
CA GLY A 600 -24.85 16.09 5.57
C GLY A 600 -23.63 15.42 4.94
N ASN A 601 -22.44 15.54 5.54
CA ASN A 601 -21.18 14.95 5.10
C ASN A 601 -20.69 13.83 6.02
N ALA A 602 -21.59 13.25 6.81
CA ALA A 602 -21.23 12.23 7.77
C ALA A 602 -20.53 11.02 7.13
N ILE A 603 -19.49 10.52 7.80
CA ILE A 603 -18.81 9.27 7.43
C ILE A 603 -19.86 8.15 7.41
N PRO A 604 -19.93 7.28 6.38
CA PRO A 604 -20.87 6.15 6.37
C PRO A 604 -20.85 5.38 7.70
N MET A 605 -22.02 4.97 8.18
CA MET A 605 -22.12 4.23 9.45
C MET A 605 -21.30 2.94 9.38
N ILE A 606 -20.48 2.68 10.38
CA ILE A 606 -19.78 1.40 10.54
C ILE A 606 -20.68 0.42 11.28
N VAL A 607 -21.41 0.91 12.28
CA VAL A 607 -22.48 0.19 12.97
C VAL A 607 -23.78 0.99 12.95
N ARG A 608 -24.91 0.29 13.04
CA ARG A 608 -26.26 0.84 13.18
C ARG A 608 -26.81 0.53 14.58
N GLY A 609 -27.91 1.18 14.98
CA GLY A 609 -28.57 0.87 16.25
C GLY A 609 -29.30 -0.50 16.24
N GLY A 610 -29.54 -1.06 17.42
CA GLY A 610 -30.30 -2.31 17.61
C GLY A 610 -29.43 -3.55 17.82
N GLU A 611 -30.08 -4.72 17.91
CA GLU A 611 -29.45 -6.01 18.22
C GLU A 611 -28.55 -6.55 17.08
N HIS A 612 -28.84 -6.20 15.83
CA HIS A 612 -28.09 -6.57 14.62
C HIS A 612 -27.33 -5.36 14.07
N ASN A 613 -26.34 -4.90 14.85
CA ASN A 613 -25.70 -3.59 14.69
C ASN A 613 -24.64 -3.54 13.59
N ASN A 614 -24.17 -4.65 13.03
CA ASN A 614 -23.14 -4.62 11.98
C ASN A 614 -23.67 -3.95 10.70
N ASN A 615 -23.12 -2.81 10.27
CA ASN A 615 -23.65 -2.08 9.11
C ASN A 615 -23.14 -2.57 7.74
N GLY A 616 -22.31 -3.63 7.73
CA GLY A 616 -21.67 -4.14 6.52
C GLY A 616 -20.56 -3.23 6.03
N ALA A 617 -19.79 -2.63 6.94
CA ALA A 617 -18.69 -1.73 6.63
C ALA A 617 -17.32 -2.42 6.74
N TRP A 618 -16.44 -2.17 5.78
CA TRP A 618 -15.06 -2.67 5.78
C TRP A 618 -14.11 -1.72 5.03
N PHE A 619 -12.80 -1.97 5.14
CA PHE A 619 -11.75 -1.15 4.55
C PHE A 619 -10.97 -2.00 3.54
N HIS A 620 -11.00 -1.60 2.27
CA HIS A 620 -10.38 -2.36 1.19
C HIS A 620 -10.07 -1.44 0.01
N SER A 621 -9.00 -1.69 -0.74
CA SER A 621 -8.62 -0.89 -1.92
C SER A 621 -8.66 0.63 -1.68
N ASP A 622 -8.10 1.12 -0.57
CA ASP A 622 -8.04 2.55 -0.20
C ASP A 622 -9.40 3.25 0.00
N HIS A 623 -10.42 2.49 0.39
CA HIS A 623 -11.76 3.00 0.62
C HIS A 623 -12.38 2.40 1.90
N LEU A 624 -13.24 3.19 2.53
CA LEU A 624 -14.30 2.69 3.40
C LEU A 624 -15.48 2.28 2.50
N TRP A 625 -15.86 1.01 2.55
CA TRP A 625 -17.03 0.46 1.86
C TRP A 625 -18.15 0.19 2.85
N VAL A 626 -19.39 0.31 2.38
CA VAL A 626 -20.58 -0.13 3.09
C VAL A 626 -21.49 -0.84 2.11
N GLN A 627 -21.94 -2.04 2.49
CA GLN A 627 -22.94 -2.79 1.75
C GLN A 627 -23.96 -3.41 2.70
N ASN A 628 -25.24 -3.08 2.49
CA ASN A 628 -26.36 -3.57 3.29
C ASN A 628 -27.70 -3.38 2.56
N GLU A 629 -28.82 -3.64 3.25
CA GLU A 629 -30.16 -3.54 2.67
C GLU A 629 -30.54 -2.13 2.19
N ASP A 630 -29.84 -1.11 2.71
CA ASP A 630 -30.05 0.29 2.37
C ASP A 630 -29.22 0.71 1.16
N THR A 631 -28.13 0.03 0.81
CA THR A 631 -27.23 0.42 -0.30
C THR A 631 -27.63 -0.16 -1.65
N ALA A 632 -28.56 -1.12 -1.71
CA ALA A 632 -28.96 -1.82 -2.94
C ALA A 632 -29.49 -0.92 -4.07
N HIS A 633 -29.86 0.33 -3.77
CA HIS A 633 -30.32 1.32 -4.76
C HIS A 633 -29.20 2.24 -5.28
N LEU A 634 -27.99 2.14 -4.72
CA LEU A 634 -26.83 2.92 -5.10
C LEU A 634 -26.08 2.26 -6.27
N PRO A 635 -25.27 3.02 -7.04
CA PRO A 635 -24.39 2.46 -8.06
C PRO A 635 -23.52 1.34 -7.48
N ASN A 636 -23.48 0.20 -8.17
CA ASN A 636 -22.71 -0.97 -7.77
C ASN A 636 -23.01 -1.46 -6.34
N ILE A 637 -24.23 -1.17 -5.87
CA ILE A 637 -24.87 -1.60 -4.61
C ILE A 637 -24.13 -1.25 -3.32
N VAL A 638 -23.20 -0.29 -3.36
CA VAL A 638 -22.34 0.09 -2.23
C VAL A 638 -22.38 1.59 -1.98
N ASP A 639 -22.22 2.00 -0.73
CA ASP A 639 -21.73 3.33 -0.39
C ASP A 639 -20.22 3.25 -0.16
N ARG A 640 -19.48 4.29 -0.56
CA ARG A 640 -18.02 4.30 -0.48
C ARG A 640 -17.45 5.69 -0.23
N ARG A 641 -16.37 5.76 0.53
CA ARG A 641 -15.53 6.95 0.67
C ARG A 641 -14.08 6.55 0.45
N SER A 642 -13.42 7.17 -0.52
CA SER A 642 -11.98 6.99 -0.67
C SER A 642 -11.25 7.57 0.53
N PHE A 643 -10.05 7.07 0.83
CA PHE A 643 -9.21 7.67 1.86
C PHE A 643 -8.89 9.14 1.55
N ASP A 644 -8.71 9.46 0.27
CA ASP A 644 -8.53 10.85 -0.19
C ASP A 644 -9.76 11.73 0.08
N ASP A 645 -10.98 11.20 -0.06
CA ASP A 645 -12.20 11.93 0.31
C ASP A 645 -12.27 12.18 1.83
N LEU A 646 -11.91 11.18 2.64
CA LEU A 646 -11.85 11.31 4.10
C LEU A 646 -10.77 12.29 4.55
N LEU A 647 -9.69 12.43 3.77
CA LEU A 647 -8.55 13.30 4.04
C LEU A 647 -8.62 14.64 3.29
N ARG A 648 -9.76 14.98 2.68
CA ARG A 648 -9.89 16.18 1.86
C ARG A 648 -9.57 17.44 2.68
N GLY A 649 -8.61 18.23 2.21
CA GLY A 649 -8.15 19.44 2.90
C GLY A 649 -7.12 19.19 4.00
N VAL A 650 -6.75 17.93 4.28
CA VAL A 650 -5.72 17.58 5.25
C VAL A 650 -4.36 17.60 4.57
N MET A 651 -3.41 18.38 5.10
CA MET A 651 -2.01 18.34 4.67
C MET A 651 -1.26 17.16 5.30
N PRO A 652 -0.45 16.38 4.57
CA PRO A 652 0.43 15.37 5.17
C PRO A 652 1.41 16.00 6.17
N LEU A 653 1.75 15.29 7.24
CA LEU A 653 2.85 15.69 8.13
C LEU A 653 4.20 15.33 7.51
N PRO A 654 5.29 16.05 7.83
CA PRO A 654 6.63 15.63 7.42
C PRO A 654 7.03 14.32 8.09
N LYS A 655 7.82 13.50 7.40
CA LYS A 655 8.34 12.23 7.90
C LYS A 655 9.67 12.42 8.63
N SER A 656 10.06 11.42 9.44
CA SER A 656 11.44 11.30 9.91
C SER A 656 12.40 11.11 8.72
N PRO A 657 13.70 11.42 8.84
CA PRO A 657 14.66 11.17 7.77
C PRO A 657 14.65 9.71 7.27
N GLU A 658 14.56 8.75 8.20
CA GLU A 658 14.52 7.32 7.90
C GLU A 658 13.24 6.92 7.14
N ASP A 659 12.07 7.43 7.56
CA ASP A 659 10.80 7.09 6.92
C ASP A 659 10.60 7.84 5.60
N SER A 660 11.18 9.03 5.45
CA SER A 660 11.26 9.74 4.17
C SER A 660 12.12 8.95 3.18
N ALA A 661 13.28 8.42 3.62
CA ALA A 661 14.13 7.58 2.78
C ALA A 661 13.41 6.29 2.31
N LYS A 662 12.66 5.62 3.20
CA LYS A 662 11.82 4.44 2.84
C LYS A 662 10.65 4.79 1.90
N ALA A 663 10.24 6.04 1.86
CA ALA A 663 9.17 6.51 0.99
C ALA A 663 9.62 6.75 -0.47
N ILE A 664 10.93 6.69 -0.74
CA ILE A 664 11.51 6.94 -2.06
C ILE A 664 11.61 5.64 -2.88
N GLU A 665 11.14 5.71 -4.11
CA GLU A 665 11.35 4.71 -5.15
C GLU A 665 12.33 5.23 -6.20
N THR A 666 13.16 4.32 -6.71
CA THR A 666 14.11 4.59 -7.79
C THR A 666 13.92 3.60 -8.93
N LEU A 667 14.50 3.89 -10.09
CA LEU A 667 14.61 2.88 -11.15
C LEU A 667 15.42 1.66 -10.66
N PRO A 668 15.20 0.47 -11.25
CA PRO A 668 15.99 -0.71 -10.91
C PRO A 668 17.49 -0.48 -11.06
N GLY A 669 18.27 -0.95 -10.07
CA GLY A 669 19.73 -0.82 -10.04
C GLY A 669 20.25 0.40 -9.27
N PHE A 670 19.38 1.26 -8.76
CA PHE A 670 19.74 2.44 -7.97
C PHE A 670 19.32 2.29 -6.49
N LYS A 671 19.99 3.03 -5.61
CA LYS A 671 19.66 3.16 -4.19
C LYS A 671 19.84 4.61 -3.73
N VAL A 672 19.05 5.03 -2.74
CA VAL A 672 19.18 6.33 -2.06
C VAL A 672 19.72 6.09 -0.65
N GLU A 673 20.68 6.91 -0.23
CA GLU A 673 21.30 6.84 1.10
C GLU A 673 21.23 8.20 1.79
N LEU A 674 20.92 8.20 3.09
CA LEU A 674 20.88 9.41 3.90
C LEU A 674 22.31 9.89 4.20
N MET A 675 22.66 11.09 3.72
CA MET A 675 23.99 11.69 3.89
C MET A 675 24.07 12.63 5.10
N VAL A 676 23.02 13.42 5.33
CA VAL A 676 22.90 14.38 6.44
C VAL A 676 21.43 14.73 6.70
N ASN A 677 21.09 15.09 7.94
CA ASN A 677 19.76 15.50 8.36
C ASN A 677 19.80 16.61 9.42
N GLU A 678 18.62 17.08 9.81
CA GLU A 678 18.44 17.99 10.94
C GLU A 678 18.96 17.37 12.24
N PRO A 679 19.64 18.14 13.12
CA PRO A 679 19.83 19.60 13.08
C PRO A 679 21.14 20.05 12.40
N LEU A 680 21.90 19.14 11.77
CA LEU A 680 23.18 19.49 11.14
C LEU A 680 22.99 20.40 9.93
N VAL A 681 21.88 20.22 9.21
CA VAL A 681 21.40 21.06 8.11
C VAL A 681 19.90 21.35 8.29
N MET A 682 19.44 22.51 7.83
CA MET A 682 18.04 22.97 7.87
C MET A 682 17.75 23.81 6.61
N ASP A 683 16.61 23.60 5.95
CA ASP A 683 16.16 24.40 4.80
C ASP A 683 17.23 24.64 3.69
N PRO A 684 17.95 23.59 3.21
CA PRO A 684 19.01 23.76 2.22
C PRO A 684 18.45 24.15 0.85
N VAL A 685 19.09 25.13 0.19
CA VAL A 685 18.69 25.60 -1.16
C VAL A 685 19.82 25.52 -2.20
N ALA A 686 21.08 25.43 -1.75
CA ALA A 686 22.25 25.20 -2.59
C ALA A 686 23.37 24.57 -1.77
N PHE A 687 24.22 23.76 -2.39
CA PHE A 687 25.40 23.20 -1.76
C PHE A 687 26.54 23.01 -2.76
N GLU A 688 27.77 22.85 -2.26
CA GLU A 688 28.97 22.55 -3.04
C GLU A 688 30.03 21.85 -2.16
N TRP A 689 30.88 21.01 -2.75
CA TRP A 689 32.01 20.41 -2.04
C TRP A 689 33.29 21.23 -2.23
N ASP A 690 34.12 21.29 -1.20
CA ASP A 690 35.48 21.82 -1.32
C ASP A 690 36.53 20.72 -1.55
N GLU A 691 37.78 21.13 -1.75
CA GLU A 691 38.92 20.24 -1.97
C GLU A 691 39.25 19.32 -0.78
N HIS A 692 38.67 19.59 0.39
CA HIS A 692 38.83 18.80 1.60
C HIS A 692 37.66 17.82 1.82
N GLY A 693 36.67 17.77 0.91
CA GLY A 693 35.49 16.93 1.02
C GLY A 693 34.42 17.47 1.96
N ARG A 694 34.56 18.71 2.45
CA ARG A 694 33.55 19.35 3.31
C ARG A 694 32.39 19.83 2.44
N LEU A 695 31.18 19.69 2.96
CA LEU A 695 29.97 20.14 2.27
C LEU A 695 29.58 21.54 2.74
N TRP A 696 29.61 22.49 1.81
CA TRP A 696 29.18 23.86 2.05
C TRP A 696 27.72 23.99 1.66
N VAL A 697 26.86 24.41 2.59
CA VAL A 697 25.41 24.46 2.38
C VAL A 697 24.88 25.86 2.65
N VAL A 698 24.04 26.38 1.76
CA VAL A 698 23.22 27.57 2.00
C VAL A 698 21.86 27.14 2.48
N GLU A 699 21.46 27.73 3.61
CA GLU A 699 20.15 27.56 4.23
C GLU A 699 19.34 28.85 4.09
N MET A 700 18.07 28.73 3.68
CA MET A 700 17.15 29.86 3.51
C MET A 700 16.05 29.84 4.58
N ALA A 701 16.45 29.90 5.85
CA ALA A 701 15.53 29.84 7.00
C ALA A 701 14.58 31.05 7.11
N ASP A 702 14.81 32.11 6.33
CA ASP A 702 13.97 33.31 6.24
C ASP A 702 12.90 33.23 5.14
N TYR A 703 12.79 32.13 4.40
CA TYR A 703 11.76 32.00 3.36
C TYR A 703 10.34 31.80 3.94
N PRO A 704 9.28 32.42 3.37
CA PRO A 704 9.28 33.45 2.34
C PRO A 704 9.27 34.89 2.88
N LEU A 705 9.00 35.08 4.18
CA LEU A 705 8.62 36.38 4.75
C LEU A 705 9.63 36.95 5.77
N GLY A 706 10.73 36.27 6.04
CA GLY A 706 11.68 36.63 7.10
C GLY A 706 11.44 35.83 8.38
N LEU A 707 12.41 35.87 9.30
CA LEU A 707 12.28 35.24 10.63
C LEU A 707 11.20 35.88 11.52
N ASP A 708 10.67 37.04 11.13
CA ASP A 708 9.67 37.83 11.85
C ASP A 708 8.42 38.14 11.02
N ASP A 709 8.24 37.44 9.89
CA ASP A 709 7.22 37.72 8.87
C ASP A 709 7.25 39.15 8.29
N ASN A 710 8.33 39.89 8.54
CA ASN A 710 8.52 41.28 8.10
C ASN A 710 9.92 41.52 7.49
N GLY A 711 10.52 40.45 6.96
CA GLY A 711 11.75 40.48 6.18
C GLY A 711 13.05 40.38 6.97
N LYS A 712 13.02 40.06 8.28
CA LYS A 712 14.25 39.85 9.06
C LYS A 712 15.09 38.71 8.46
N PRO A 713 16.36 38.97 8.08
CA PRO A 713 17.25 37.95 7.54
C PRO A 713 17.49 36.80 8.51
N GLY A 714 17.56 35.60 7.95
CA GLY A 714 17.78 34.36 8.69
C GLY A 714 18.62 33.33 7.96
N GLY A 715 18.94 33.59 6.69
CA GLY A 715 19.77 32.71 5.90
C GLY A 715 21.21 32.61 6.42
N ARG A 716 21.85 31.49 6.11
CA ARG A 716 23.21 31.15 6.60
C ARG A 716 23.94 30.22 5.65
N VAL A 717 25.26 30.21 5.77
CA VAL A 717 26.17 29.25 5.16
C VAL A 717 26.70 28.34 6.25
N ARG A 718 26.60 27.03 6.05
CA ARG A 718 27.16 26.00 6.92
C ARG A 718 28.26 25.22 6.21
N VAL A 719 29.21 24.75 7.00
CA VAL A 719 30.23 23.79 6.60
C VAL A 719 29.98 22.51 7.37
N LEU A 720 29.80 21.41 6.65
CA LEU A 720 29.58 20.09 7.21
C LEU A 720 30.83 19.23 7.00
N GLU A 721 31.25 18.53 8.05
CA GLU A 721 32.42 17.65 8.04
C GLU A 721 32.00 16.22 8.41
N ASP A 722 32.56 15.25 7.69
CA ASP A 722 32.51 13.83 8.04
C ASP A 722 33.82 13.53 8.77
N ARG A 723 33.77 13.44 10.10
CA ARG A 723 34.98 13.28 10.92
C ARG A 723 35.41 11.84 11.08
N ASN A 724 34.54 10.90 10.71
CA ASN A 724 34.79 9.47 10.88
C ASN A 724 35.06 8.75 9.54
N ASN A 725 34.89 9.45 8.40
CA ASN A 725 35.07 8.98 7.03
C ASN A 725 34.16 7.80 6.64
N ASP A 726 32.93 7.75 7.16
CA ASP A 726 31.91 6.75 6.80
C ASP A 726 30.99 7.20 5.65
N GLY A 727 31.19 8.42 5.14
CA GLY A 727 30.41 9.03 4.07
C GLY A 727 29.17 9.78 4.57
N ARG A 728 28.96 9.90 5.88
CA ARG A 728 27.87 10.67 6.51
C ARG A 728 28.45 11.85 7.28
N TYR A 729 27.89 13.03 7.07
CA TYR A 729 28.33 14.21 7.80
C TYR A 729 27.85 14.15 9.25
N ASP A 730 28.76 14.38 10.20
CA ASP A 730 28.50 14.28 11.65
C ASP A 730 28.80 15.58 12.42
N GLN A 731 29.40 16.58 11.76
CA GLN A 731 29.73 17.88 12.32
C GLN A 731 29.17 19.00 11.44
N SER A 732 28.63 20.05 12.06
CA SER A 732 28.12 21.26 11.39
C SER A 732 28.69 22.52 12.04
N THR A 733 29.19 23.47 11.23
CA THR A 733 29.63 24.79 11.68
C THR A 733 28.96 25.88 10.86
N VAL A 734 28.37 26.86 11.55
CA VAL A 734 27.83 28.06 10.90
C VAL A 734 29.01 28.96 10.53
N PHE A 735 29.27 29.08 9.23
CA PHE A 735 30.37 29.87 8.69
C PHE A 735 30.01 31.34 8.57
N LEU A 736 28.79 31.64 8.09
CA LEU A 736 28.27 33.00 7.93
C LEU A 736 26.75 32.98 8.12
N ASP A 737 26.17 33.97 8.80
CA ASP A 737 24.73 34.06 9.07
C ASP A 737 24.16 35.46 8.81
N ALA A 738 22.88 35.65 9.15
CA ALA A 738 22.11 36.87 8.93
C ALA A 738 22.08 37.33 7.46
N LEU A 739 22.17 36.37 6.52
CA LEU A 739 22.10 36.61 5.09
C LEU A 739 20.63 36.74 4.65
N PRO A 740 20.26 37.75 3.85
CA PRO A 740 18.89 37.91 3.38
C PRO A 740 18.61 36.98 2.19
N TYR A 741 17.85 35.90 2.44
CA TYR A 741 17.44 34.92 1.42
C TYR A 741 18.58 34.48 0.48
N PRO A 742 19.68 33.93 1.01
CA PRO A 742 20.80 33.46 0.20
C PRO A 742 20.38 32.26 -0.68
N SER A 743 20.99 32.13 -1.86
CA SER A 743 20.50 31.23 -2.92
C SER A 743 21.61 30.46 -3.66
N GLY A 744 22.86 30.55 -3.20
CA GLY A 744 24.00 29.98 -3.90
C GLY A 744 25.29 30.11 -3.10
N VAL A 745 26.12 29.08 -3.19
CA VAL A 745 27.42 28.95 -2.52
C VAL A 745 28.41 28.29 -3.46
N MET A 746 29.66 28.75 -3.42
CA MET A 746 30.75 28.13 -4.17
C MET A 746 32.07 28.41 -3.43
N PRO A 747 32.76 27.38 -2.90
CA PRO A 747 34.13 27.53 -2.41
C PRO A 747 35.02 28.19 -3.47
N TRP A 748 35.82 29.17 -3.05
CA TRP A 748 36.69 29.93 -3.94
C TRP A 748 37.96 30.34 -3.21
N ARG A 749 39.11 29.81 -3.65
CA ARG A 749 40.42 30.09 -3.03
C ARG A 749 40.39 29.75 -1.54
N ASP A 750 40.68 30.71 -0.67
CA ASP A 750 40.70 30.62 0.79
C ASP A 750 39.36 31.02 1.44
N GLY A 751 38.28 31.12 0.66
CA GLY A 751 36.96 31.50 1.17
C GLY A 751 35.81 30.93 0.34
N VAL A 752 34.68 31.64 0.35
CA VAL A 752 33.45 31.20 -0.30
C VAL A 752 32.73 32.37 -0.96
N LEU A 753 32.19 32.12 -2.16
CA LEU A 753 31.27 33.03 -2.85
C LEU A 753 29.84 32.74 -2.42
N VAL A 754 29.07 33.78 -2.11
CA VAL A 754 27.68 33.66 -1.67
C VAL A 754 26.78 34.59 -2.49
N SER A 755 25.70 34.06 -3.07
CA SER A 755 24.64 34.89 -3.66
C SER A 755 23.57 35.20 -2.62
N ALA A 756 23.46 36.47 -2.24
CA ALA A 756 22.43 36.97 -1.35
C ALA A 756 22.01 38.37 -1.85
N ALA A 757 20.96 38.42 -2.66
CA ALA A 757 20.50 39.67 -3.27
C ALA A 757 20.31 40.76 -2.18
N PRO A 758 20.83 41.99 -2.39
CA PRO A 758 21.27 42.56 -3.66
C PRO A 758 22.76 42.32 -4.02
N ASN A 759 23.47 41.42 -3.32
CA ASN A 759 24.94 41.30 -3.38
C ASN A 759 25.45 39.89 -3.75
N ILE A 760 26.59 39.84 -4.42
CA ILE A 760 27.49 38.68 -4.44
C ILE A 760 28.61 38.98 -3.45
N LEU A 761 28.75 38.13 -2.45
CA LEU A 761 29.72 38.26 -1.37
C LEU A 761 30.89 37.28 -1.59
N PHE A 762 32.08 37.68 -1.14
CA PHE A 762 33.19 36.79 -0.84
C PHE A 762 33.44 36.85 0.66
N ALA A 763 33.33 35.71 1.34
CA ALA A 763 33.56 35.59 2.77
C ALA A 763 34.72 34.62 3.04
N ARG A 764 35.55 34.93 4.02
CA ARG A 764 36.79 34.21 4.31
C ARG A 764 36.96 34.03 5.82
N ASP A 765 37.55 32.91 6.19
CA ASP A 765 38.11 32.62 7.51
C ASP A 765 39.64 32.82 7.45
N THR A 766 40.19 33.70 8.27
CA THR A 766 41.63 33.99 8.32
C THR A 766 42.36 33.29 9.45
N ASN A 767 41.65 32.55 10.31
CA ASN A 767 42.21 31.94 11.52
C ASN A 767 42.02 30.41 11.63
N GLY A 768 41.21 29.81 10.75
CA GLY A 768 41.06 28.36 10.61
C GLY A 768 40.01 27.73 11.52
N ASP A 769 39.09 28.52 12.10
CA ASP A 769 38.01 28.04 12.96
C ASP A 769 36.70 27.74 12.20
N LEU A 770 36.72 27.84 10.87
CA LEU A 770 35.58 27.69 9.97
C LEU A 770 34.46 28.70 10.21
N ARG A 771 34.82 29.92 10.60
CA ARG A 771 33.91 31.06 10.70
C ARG A 771 34.45 32.24 9.89
N ALA A 772 33.58 32.89 9.14
CA ALA A 772 33.95 34.07 8.39
C ALA A 772 34.31 35.22 9.34
N ASP A 773 35.53 35.72 9.24
CA ASP A 773 36.00 36.94 9.92
C ASP A 773 36.18 38.12 8.95
N GLU A 774 36.19 37.84 7.65
CA GLU A 774 36.15 38.85 6.59
C GLU A 774 35.01 38.59 5.61
N THR A 775 34.29 39.66 5.22
CA THR A 775 33.26 39.60 4.18
C THR A 775 33.35 40.83 3.27
N LYS A 776 33.37 40.60 1.96
CA LYS A 776 33.50 41.64 0.93
C LYS A 776 32.40 41.53 -0.12
N ILE A 777 31.79 42.66 -0.48
CA ILE A 777 30.87 42.74 -1.63
C ILE A 777 31.70 42.79 -2.91
N LEU A 778 31.57 41.79 -3.77
CA LEU A 778 32.20 41.79 -5.10
C LEU A 778 31.34 42.53 -6.12
N PHE A 779 30.03 42.26 -6.10
CA PHE A 779 29.04 42.86 -6.99
C PHE A 779 27.76 43.17 -6.23
N THR A 780 27.08 44.26 -6.62
CA THR A 780 25.81 44.70 -6.03
C THR A 780 24.85 45.21 -7.11
N GLY A 781 23.58 45.41 -6.77
CA GLY A 781 22.55 45.95 -7.67
C GLY A 781 21.66 44.90 -8.33
N PHE A 782 21.69 43.67 -7.81
CA PHE A 782 20.70 42.64 -8.12
C PHE A 782 19.36 43.01 -7.45
N VAL A 783 18.25 42.87 -8.19
CA VAL A 783 16.92 43.14 -7.65
C VAL A 783 16.49 41.98 -6.75
N GLU A 784 15.96 42.29 -5.57
CA GLU A 784 15.51 41.28 -4.60
C GLU A 784 14.27 40.53 -5.08
N GLY A 785 13.27 41.22 -5.66
CA GLY A 785 12.13 40.58 -6.34
C GLY A 785 11.46 39.45 -5.54
N ASN A 786 10.95 38.44 -6.24
CA ASN A 786 10.45 37.20 -5.64
C ASN A 786 11.64 36.37 -5.12
N GLN A 787 11.59 35.93 -3.86
CA GLN A 787 12.62 35.12 -3.19
C GLN A 787 13.04 33.89 -4.02
N GLN A 788 12.09 33.24 -4.71
CA GLN A 788 12.35 32.07 -5.54
C GLN A 788 13.11 32.38 -6.84
N HIS A 789 13.07 33.63 -7.32
CA HIS A 789 13.54 34.00 -8.66
C HIS A 789 14.75 34.96 -8.61
N ARG A 790 15.46 34.97 -7.48
CA ARG A 790 16.72 35.70 -7.31
C ARG A 790 17.86 35.00 -8.05
N MET A 791 18.97 35.71 -8.27
CA MET A 791 20.19 35.13 -8.84
C MET A 791 20.63 33.89 -8.07
N ASN A 792 21.13 32.86 -8.75
CA ASN A 792 21.47 31.59 -8.11
C ASN A 792 22.40 30.73 -9.00
N GLY A 793 22.83 29.59 -8.45
CA GLY A 793 23.48 28.51 -9.19
C GLY A 793 24.82 28.91 -9.80
N PHE A 794 25.80 29.22 -8.95
CA PHE A 794 27.18 29.42 -9.39
C PHE A 794 27.73 28.12 -10.03
N GLU A 795 28.42 28.28 -11.15
CA GLU A 795 29.03 27.16 -11.89
C GLU A 795 30.35 27.62 -12.53
N TYR A 796 31.40 26.80 -12.39
CA TYR A 796 32.71 27.13 -12.94
C TYR A 796 32.82 26.79 -14.43
N GLY A 797 33.18 27.78 -15.24
CA GLY A 797 33.39 27.64 -16.67
C GLY A 797 34.78 27.11 -17.03
N LEU A 798 34.89 26.47 -18.20
CA LEU A 798 36.18 26.04 -18.78
C LEU A 798 37.15 27.19 -19.10
N ASP A 799 36.67 28.43 -19.05
CA ASP A 799 37.40 29.65 -19.33
C ASP A 799 37.84 30.40 -18.06
N ASN A 800 37.72 29.76 -16.89
CA ASN A 800 38.02 30.32 -15.57
C ASN A 800 37.07 31.45 -15.10
N TRP A 801 35.88 31.56 -15.69
CA TRP A 801 34.83 32.45 -15.21
C TRP A 801 33.79 31.70 -14.39
N VAL A 802 33.15 32.40 -13.46
CA VAL A 802 31.98 31.88 -12.73
C VAL A 802 30.72 32.33 -13.44
N TYR A 803 29.83 31.40 -13.74
CA TYR A 803 28.55 31.63 -14.39
C TYR A 803 27.42 31.53 -13.37
N ALA A 804 26.34 32.28 -13.59
CA ALA A 804 25.14 32.17 -12.75
C ALA A 804 23.87 32.50 -13.52
N ALA A 805 22.78 31.93 -13.01
CA ALA A 805 21.42 32.29 -13.41
C ALA A 805 21.05 33.63 -12.79
N ASN A 806 20.43 34.51 -13.57
CA ASN A 806 19.87 35.75 -13.04
C ASN A 806 18.57 35.51 -12.25
N GLY A 807 17.86 34.42 -12.57
CA GLY A 807 16.47 34.29 -12.20
C GLY A 807 15.60 35.14 -13.12
N ASP A 808 14.56 35.80 -12.59
CA ASP A 808 13.74 36.77 -13.33
C ASP A 808 13.67 38.18 -12.74
N SER A 809 14.37 38.41 -11.63
CA SER A 809 14.38 39.70 -10.92
C SER A 809 15.16 40.82 -11.65
N GLY A 810 16.23 40.50 -12.39
CA GLY A 810 17.03 41.50 -13.10
C GLY A 810 17.95 42.32 -12.20
N GLY A 811 18.48 43.44 -12.72
CA GLY A 811 19.38 44.31 -11.97
C GLY A 811 20.27 45.20 -12.83
N ILE A 812 20.86 46.21 -12.19
CA ILE A 812 21.94 47.04 -12.75
C ILE A 812 23.17 46.80 -11.87
N ILE A 813 24.04 45.93 -12.36
CA ILE A 813 25.14 45.38 -11.58
C ILE A 813 26.32 46.36 -11.57
N ARG A 814 26.85 46.58 -10.37
CA ARG A 814 28.01 47.42 -10.09
C ARG A 814 29.01 46.63 -9.26
N SER A 815 30.29 46.99 -9.35
CA SER A 815 31.33 46.47 -8.46
C SER A 815 31.88 47.62 -7.61
N PRO A 816 31.85 47.55 -6.27
CA PRO A 816 32.36 48.61 -5.42
C PRO A 816 33.81 48.99 -5.76
N GLY A 817 34.06 50.28 -5.98
CA GLY A 817 35.40 50.79 -6.32
C GLY A 817 35.83 50.59 -7.78
N LYS A 818 34.93 50.13 -8.67
CA LYS A 818 35.16 50.04 -10.12
C LYS A 818 34.10 50.84 -10.88
N ASP A 819 34.46 51.33 -12.07
CA ASP A 819 33.51 51.93 -13.01
C ASP A 819 32.81 50.83 -13.83
N LEU A 820 31.94 50.07 -13.16
CA LEU A 820 31.15 48.98 -13.75
C LEU A 820 29.65 49.29 -13.62
N SER A 821 28.92 49.18 -14.74
CA SER A 821 27.45 49.30 -14.77
C SER A 821 26.90 48.40 -15.87
N VAL A 822 26.29 47.27 -15.49
CA VAL A 822 25.78 46.26 -16.45
C VAL A 822 24.31 45.95 -16.17
N ASN A 823 23.44 46.19 -17.15
CA ASN A 823 22.03 45.82 -17.04
C ASN A 823 21.86 44.34 -17.46
N ILE A 824 21.37 43.52 -16.54
CA ILE A 824 21.17 42.08 -16.75
C ILE A 824 19.72 41.70 -17.04
N ARG A 825 18.79 42.65 -17.23
CA ARG A 825 17.37 42.33 -17.47
C ARG A 825 17.19 41.37 -18.65
N GLY A 826 16.57 40.22 -18.40
CA GLY A 826 16.34 39.18 -19.41
C GLY A 826 17.61 38.40 -19.83
N ARG A 827 18.71 38.56 -19.09
CA ARG A 827 20.03 37.99 -19.34
C ARG A 827 20.54 37.25 -18.11
N ASP A 828 21.16 36.08 -18.29
CA ASP A 828 22.05 35.46 -17.30
C ASP A 828 23.37 36.25 -17.24
N PHE A 829 24.34 35.81 -16.44
CA PHE A 829 25.61 36.51 -16.32
C PHE A 829 26.79 35.58 -16.03
N ARG A 830 27.99 36.14 -16.18
CA ARG A 830 29.25 35.57 -15.70
C ARG A 830 30.13 36.66 -15.10
N PHE A 831 31.00 36.28 -14.19
CA PHE A 831 31.96 37.19 -13.57
C PHE A 831 33.28 36.49 -13.27
N HIS A 832 34.34 37.28 -13.15
CA HIS A 832 35.64 36.81 -12.72
C HIS A 832 35.89 37.32 -11.29
N PRO A 833 35.89 36.44 -10.26
CA PRO A 833 35.98 36.86 -8.87
C PRO A 833 37.24 37.70 -8.56
N ASP A 834 38.40 37.31 -9.11
CA ASP A 834 39.67 37.97 -8.80
C ASP A 834 39.86 39.34 -9.50
N THR A 835 39.39 39.50 -10.75
CA THR A 835 39.56 40.73 -11.54
C THR A 835 38.37 41.69 -11.43
N LEU A 836 37.24 41.21 -10.90
CA LEU A 836 35.95 41.90 -10.83
C LEU A 836 35.35 42.24 -12.20
N ALA A 837 35.77 41.53 -13.26
CA ALA A 837 35.15 41.63 -14.57
C ALA A 837 33.76 40.98 -14.56
N PHE A 838 32.79 41.55 -15.28
CA PHE A 838 31.40 41.10 -15.29
C PHE A 838 30.80 41.24 -16.69
N GLU A 839 30.08 40.21 -17.14
CA GLU A 839 29.46 40.19 -18.45
C GLU A 839 28.09 39.51 -18.41
N THR A 840 27.17 39.96 -19.27
CA THR A 840 25.90 39.23 -19.48
C THR A 840 26.15 37.85 -20.10
N GLN A 841 25.14 37.00 -20.14
CA GLN A 841 25.09 35.77 -20.93
C GLN A 841 23.72 35.64 -21.60
N ALA A 842 23.65 34.83 -22.66
CA ALA A 842 22.41 34.54 -23.34
C ALA A 842 21.55 33.65 -22.45
N GLY A 843 20.30 34.04 -22.22
CA GLY A 843 19.41 33.27 -21.35
C GLY A 843 18.76 34.09 -20.27
N GLN A 844 17.76 33.51 -19.63
CA GLN A 844 17.14 34.01 -18.41
C GLN A 844 16.69 32.73 -17.73
N THR A 845 17.63 32.13 -17.02
CA THR A 845 17.46 30.86 -16.32
C THR A 845 16.88 31.17 -14.96
N GLN A 846 15.82 30.47 -14.57
CA GLN A 846 15.18 30.67 -13.28
C GLN A 846 15.95 29.95 -12.17
N PHE A 847 16.37 28.71 -12.42
CA PHE A 847 17.05 27.85 -11.44
C PHE A 847 18.27 27.20 -12.07
N GLY A 848 19.47 27.56 -11.62
CA GLY A 848 20.74 26.90 -11.93
C GLY A 848 21.12 26.93 -13.42
N ARG A 849 22.18 27.65 -13.77
CA ARG A 849 22.78 27.54 -15.10
C ARG A 849 23.88 26.48 -15.06
N ARG A 850 23.58 25.26 -15.51
CA ARG A 850 24.48 24.09 -15.38
C ARG A 850 25.23 23.76 -16.67
N ARG A 851 26.40 23.12 -16.55
CA ARG A 851 27.28 22.77 -17.67
C ARG A 851 27.58 21.27 -17.68
N ASP A 852 27.73 20.69 -18.87
CA ASP A 852 28.37 19.38 -19.03
C ASP A 852 29.90 19.51 -19.12
N ASP A 853 30.65 18.41 -19.23
CA ASP A 853 32.12 18.48 -19.34
C ASP A 853 32.63 19.08 -20.66
N TRP A 854 31.79 19.09 -21.71
CA TRP A 854 32.13 19.58 -23.06
C TRP A 854 31.87 21.07 -23.27
N GLY A 855 31.29 21.75 -22.27
CA GLY A 855 31.06 23.20 -22.32
C GLY A 855 29.67 23.60 -22.82
N ASN A 856 28.75 22.64 -22.92
CA ASN A 856 27.34 22.88 -23.21
C ASN A 856 26.62 23.36 -21.96
N TRP A 857 25.82 24.42 -22.10
CA TRP A 857 25.13 25.06 -20.98
C TRP A 857 23.62 24.84 -21.04
N PHE A 858 23.03 24.56 -19.90
CA PHE A 858 21.61 24.27 -19.75
C PHE A 858 20.97 25.22 -18.74
N GLY A 859 19.68 25.50 -18.95
CA GLY A 859 18.86 26.27 -18.02
C GLY A 859 17.39 25.96 -18.21
N ASN A 860 16.56 26.47 -17.31
CA ASN A 860 15.12 26.24 -17.34
C ASN A 860 14.31 27.37 -16.70
N ASN A 861 12.99 27.16 -16.66
CA ASN A 861 12.02 27.85 -15.80
C ASN A 861 10.94 26.85 -15.35
N ASN A 862 10.08 27.27 -14.42
CA ASN A 862 9.03 26.43 -13.83
C ASN A 862 8.28 25.50 -14.83
N PRO A 863 7.71 26.00 -15.95
CA PRO A 863 6.94 25.16 -16.88
C PRO A 863 7.77 24.35 -17.89
N SER A 864 9.11 24.53 -17.94
CA SER A 864 9.97 23.91 -18.95
C SER A 864 10.98 22.97 -18.31
N ILE A 865 11.09 21.75 -18.84
CA ILE A 865 12.07 20.77 -18.35
C ILE A 865 13.52 21.26 -18.55
N GLY A 866 13.75 22.08 -19.57
CA GLY A 866 15.01 22.77 -19.78
C GLY A 866 15.23 23.14 -21.23
N TRP A 867 16.35 23.80 -21.49
CA TRP A 867 16.85 24.11 -22.82
C TRP A 867 18.37 24.12 -22.81
N HIS A 868 18.95 23.83 -23.97
CA HIS A 868 20.38 24.01 -24.23
C HIS A 868 20.64 25.42 -24.79
N TYR A 869 21.78 26.03 -24.43
CA TYR A 869 22.30 27.28 -24.97
C TYR A 869 23.41 27.00 -26.00
N PRO A 870 23.10 26.92 -27.31
CA PRO A 870 24.03 26.37 -28.30
C PRO A 870 25.26 27.25 -28.59
N PHE A 871 25.22 28.53 -28.18
CA PHE A 871 26.25 29.50 -28.48
C PHE A 871 26.63 30.30 -27.23
N PRO A 872 27.91 30.25 -26.79
CA PRO A 872 28.40 31.15 -25.77
C PRO A 872 28.41 32.59 -26.29
N GLU A 873 27.74 33.48 -25.57
CA GLU A 873 27.47 34.84 -26.08
C GLU A 873 28.75 35.64 -26.32
N HIS A 874 29.78 35.44 -25.52
CA HIS A 874 31.03 36.17 -25.62
C HIS A 874 31.77 35.94 -26.96
N TYR A 875 31.52 34.82 -27.65
CA TYR A 875 32.03 34.60 -29.01
C TYR A 875 31.21 35.37 -30.05
N ILE A 876 29.89 35.46 -29.88
CA ILE A 876 29.00 36.24 -30.76
C ILE A 876 29.36 37.73 -30.67
N ARG A 877 29.62 38.25 -29.46
CA ARG A 877 29.97 39.67 -29.26
C ARG A 877 31.22 40.12 -30.01
N ARG A 878 32.16 39.20 -30.30
CA ARG A 878 33.35 39.51 -31.11
C ARG A 878 33.01 39.85 -32.56
N ASN A 879 31.80 39.50 -33.03
CA ASN A 879 31.32 39.73 -34.38
C ASN A 879 29.94 40.43 -34.35
N PRO A 880 29.86 41.73 -34.02
CA PRO A 880 28.60 42.44 -33.80
C PRO A 880 27.71 42.55 -35.05
N GLN A 881 28.25 42.28 -36.24
CA GLN A 881 27.51 42.26 -37.51
C GLN A 881 26.87 40.89 -37.81
N LEU A 882 27.22 39.84 -37.06
CA LEU A 882 26.63 38.51 -37.22
C LEU A 882 25.21 38.51 -36.61
N PRO A 883 24.15 38.20 -37.40
CA PRO A 883 22.81 38.07 -36.86
C PRO A 883 22.78 37.00 -35.77
N SER A 884 22.25 37.32 -34.59
CA SER A 884 22.18 36.37 -33.49
C SER A 884 21.27 35.19 -33.86
N PRO A 885 21.77 33.95 -33.91
CA PRO A 885 20.92 32.78 -34.10
C PRO A 885 20.01 32.57 -32.89
N ARG A 886 19.08 31.61 -32.98
CA ARG A 886 18.25 31.19 -31.84
C ARG A 886 19.17 30.80 -30.68
N THR A 887 19.10 31.54 -29.58
CA THR A 887 20.03 31.39 -28.44
C THR A 887 19.65 30.27 -27.47
N ARG A 888 18.49 29.63 -27.65
CA ARG A 888 17.98 28.53 -26.83
C ARG A 888 17.35 27.46 -27.70
N GLN A 889 17.64 26.21 -27.40
CA GLN A 889 16.97 25.05 -27.97
C GLN A 889 16.28 24.27 -26.85
N THR A 890 14.95 24.28 -26.84
CA THR A 890 14.13 23.61 -25.82
C THR A 890 14.38 22.08 -25.84
N LEU A 891 14.51 21.50 -24.65
CA LEU A 891 14.51 20.06 -24.42
C LEU A 891 13.07 19.58 -24.16
N GLY A 892 12.80 18.29 -24.34
CA GLY A 892 11.45 17.77 -24.12
C GLY A 892 10.44 18.18 -25.19
N ASN A 893 10.88 18.42 -26.42
CA ASN A 893 9.99 18.76 -27.53
C ASN A 893 9.44 17.50 -28.22
N TYR A 894 8.93 16.55 -27.45
CA TYR A 894 8.29 15.34 -27.94
C TYR A 894 6.91 15.19 -27.30
N GLU A 895 6.06 14.35 -27.89
CA GLU A 895 4.70 14.15 -27.42
C GLU A 895 4.67 13.71 -25.96
N ARG A 896 3.82 14.36 -25.15
CA ARG A 896 3.61 14.06 -23.72
C ARG A 896 4.85 14.17 -22.83
N SER A 897 5.88 14.91 -23.26
CA SER A 897 7.08 15.23 -22.44
C SER A 897 6.77 15.97 -21.14
N HIS A 898 5.62 16.63 -21.03
CA HIS A 898 5.18 17.35 -19.83
C HIS A 898 4.56 16.45 -18.77
N MET A 899 4.16 15.22 -19.11
CA MET A 899 3.50 14.30 -18.18
C MET A 899 4.49 13.79 -17.13
N ILE A 900 4.11 13.80 -15.85
CA ILE A 900 4.82 13.22 -14.70
C ILE A 900 4.01 12.06 -14.13
N ARG A 901 4.73 11.06 -13.59
CA ARG A 901 4.18 10.04 -12.70
C ARG A 901 4.70 10.23 -11.26
N GLY A 902 4.00 11.04 -10.46
CA GLY A 902 4.24 11.16 -9.03
C GLY A 902 3.61 9.99 -8.27
N ILE A 903 4.18 9.61 -7.13
CA ILE A 903 3.66 8.52 -6.26
C ILE A 903 3.18 9.00 -4.90
N SER A 904 3.34 10.31 -4.59
CA SER A 904 2.79 10.92 -3.39
C SER A 904 1.29 11.19 -3.53
N ARG A 905 0.60 11.32 -2.39
CA ARG A 905 -0.81 11.76 -2.36
C ARG A 905 -0.93 13.12 -3.07
N ALA A 906 -1.84 13.22 -4.02
CA ALA A 906 -2.10 14.46 -4.72
C ALA A 906 -2.67 15.50 -3.75
N VAL A 907 -1.88 16.54 -3.45
CA VAL A 907 -2.37 17.69 -2.68
C VAL A 907 -2.99 18.70 -3.64
N GLN A 908 -4.19 19.19 -3.30
CA GLN A 908 -4.87 20.22 -4.09
C GLN A 908 -3.98 21.46 -4.23
N ARG A 909 -3.80 21.91 -5.47
CA ARG A 909 -3.05 23.13 -5.80
C ARG A 909 -4.01 24.18 -6.35
N PHE A 910 -3.93 25.39 -5.81
CA PHE A 910 -4.76 26.51 -6.24
C PHE A 910 -4.20 27.22 -7.49
N ASN A 911 -2.94 26.95 -7.84
CA ASN A 911 -2.26 27.54 -8.99
C ASN A 911 -2.34 26.56 -10.17
N LEU A 912 -2.83 27.02 -11.34
CA LEU A 912 -2.93 26.28 -12.61
C LEU A 912 -3.89 25.07 -12.60
N VAL A 913 -5.21 25.34 -12.54
CA VAL A 913 -6.27 24.33 -12.69
C VAL A 913 -6.09 23.54 -14.01
N GLY A 914 -6.17 22.21 -13.94
CA GLY A 914 -6.05 21.32 -15.10
C GLY A 914 -4.62 20.86 -15.44
N THR A 915 -3.63 21.17 -14.60
CA THR A 915 -2.24 20.72 -14.77
C THR A 915 -1.88 19.51 -13.91
N ALA A 916 -2.87 18.72 -13.48
CA ALA A 916 -2.62 17.48 -12.76
C ALA A 916 -1.66 16.59 -13.56
N ASN A 917 -0.67 16.01 -12.89
CA ASN A 917 0.38 15.19 -13.51
C ASN A 917 1.20 15.88 -14.61
N HIS A 918 1.28 17.22 -14.64
CA HIS A 918 2.12 17.95 -15.59
C HIS A 918 3.28 18.66 -14.86
N ILE A 919 4.44 18.78 -15.51
CA ILE A 919 5.54 19.61 -15.01
C ILE A 919 5.07 21.07 -14.87
N THR A 920 5.07 21.55 -13.62
CA THR A 920 4.72 22.94 -13.27
C THR A 920 5.80 23.67 -12.48
N ALA A 921 6.78 22.94 -11.95
CA ALA A 921 7.90 23.48 -11.17
C ALA A 921 9.18 22.65 -11.44
N ALA A 922 9.60 22.59 -12.71
CA ALA A 922 10.92 22.04 -13.04
C ALA A 922 12.01 22.97 -12.52
N ASN A 923 13.10 22.38 -12.00
CA ASN A 923 14.24 23.12 -11.44
C ASN A 923 15.57 22.51 -11.90
N SER A 924 16.56 23.38 -12.18
CA SER A 924 17.99 23.06 -12.26
C SER A 924 18.33 21.83 -13.12
N PRO A 925 18.10 21.86 -14.45
CA PRO A 925 18.47 20.76 -15.34
C PRO A 925 19.99 20.52 -15.30
N ALA A 926 20.41 19.47 -14.62
CA ALA A 926 21.80 19.18 -14.30
C ALA A 926 22.30 17.98 -15.11
N PRO A 927 23.25 18.17 -16.04
CA PRO A 927 23.89 17.07 -16.73
C PRO A 927 24.62 16.17 -15.74
N TYR A 928 24.49 14.86 -15.91
CA TYR A 928 25.29 13.89 -15.16
C TYR A 928 26.70 13.84 -15.74
N ARG A 929 27.70 13.90 -14.86
CA ARG A 929 29.12 14.11 -15.21
C ARG A 929 30.05 13.00 -14.73
N ASP A 930 29.52 11.96 -14.08
CA ASP A 930 30.29 10.82 -13.59
C ASP A 930 30.06 9.60 -14.51
N GLU A 931 30.84 8.55 -14.34
CA GLU A 931 30.86 7.33 -15.16
C GLU A 931 30.12 6.15 -14.48
N LEU A 932 29.64 6.34 -13.24
CA LEU A 932 29.02 5.26 -12.46
C LEU A 932 27.63 4.83 -12.96
N PHE A 933 26.86 5.72 -13.59
CA PHE A 933 25.59 5.34 -14.22
C PHE A 933 25.86 4.86 -15.65
N GLU A 934 25.48 3.62 -16.00
CA GLU A 934 25.68 3.07 -17.34
C GLU A 934 25.02 3.95 -18.41
N GLN A 935 25.83 4.57 -19.28
CA GLN A 935 25.37 5.44 -20.37
C GLN A 935 25.51 4.73 -21.72
N ALA A 936 24.66 3.73 -21.98
CA ALA A 936 24.83 2.88 -23.15
C ALA A 936 24.76 3.63 -24.50
N ASN A 937 24.19 4.84 -24.60
CA ASN A 937 24.07 5.61 -25.86
C ASN A 937 23.78 7.14 -25.73
N GLY A 938 24.09 7.81 -24.62
CA GLY A 938 23.85 9.27 -24.49
C GLY A 938 24.06 9.82 -23.09
N GLN A 939 23.99 11.16 -22.95
CA GLN A 939 24.19 11.84 -21.66
C GLN A 939 22.87 12.01 -20.90
N SER A 940 22.83 11.62 -19.63
CA SER A 940 21.68 11.91 -18.77
C SER A 940 21.67 13.36 -18.30
N ILE A 941 20.48 13.96 -18.27
CA ILE A 941 20.22 15.23 -17.58
C ILE A 941 19.09 15.01 -16.57
N PHE A 942 19.31 15.47 -15.34
CA PHE A 942 18.36 15.31 -14.24
C PHE A 942 17.65 16.63 -13.95
N ILE A 943 16.33 16.55 -13.70
CA ILE A 943 15.48 17.70 -13.46
C ILE A 943 14.59 17.41 -12.26
N SER A 944 14.72 18.20 -11.20
CA SER A 944 13.81 18.08 -10.05
C SER A 944 12.46 18.70 -10.38
N ALA A 945 11.39 18.05 -9.95
CA ALA A 945 10.04 18.59 -9.98
C ALA A 945 9.40 18.45 -8.58
N PRO A 946 9.81 19.28 -7.60
CA PRO A 946 9.34 19.22 -6.22
C PRO A 946 7.83 19.27 -6.07
N ALA A 947 7.14 19.88 -7.04
CA ALA A 947 5.69 19.90 -7.11
C ALA A 947 5.03 18.50 -7.13
N TYR A 948 5.74 17.48 -7.59
CA TYR A 948 5.24 16.11 -7.67
C TYR A 948 6.13 15.14 -6.92
N ASN A 949 7.06 15.66 -6.11
CA ASN A 949 7.99 14.86 -5.31
C ASN A 949 8.83 13.88 -6.16
N VAL A 950 9.31 14.34 -7.33
CA VAL A 950 10.06 13.50 -8.28
C VAL A 950 11.32 14.16 -8.79
N VAL A 951 12.28 13.34 -9.23
CA VAL A 951 13.39 13.74 -10.11
C VAL A 951 13.23 13.02 -11.43
N ARG A 952 13.22 13.79 -12.52
CA ARG A 952 13.16 13.29 -13.89
C ARG A 952 14.56 13.06 -14.45
N ARG A 953 14.71 12.00 -15.26
CA ARG A 953 15.86 11.79 -16.15
C ARG A 953 15.43 11.93 -17.60
N GLU A 954 16.17 12.73 -18.35
CA GLU A 954 16.10 12.79 -19.82
C GLU A 954 17.44 12.31 -20.39
N MET A 955 17.41 11.58 -21.51
CA MET A 955 18.59 11.21 -22.27
C MET A 955 18.81 12.21 -23.40
N LEU A 956 20.02 12.78 -23.47
CA LEU A 956 20.44 13.69 -24.51
C LEU A 956 21.13 12.93 -25.64
N THR A 957 20.65 13.14 -26.86
CA THR A 957 21.29 12.68 -28.10
C THR A 957 21.70 13.89 -28.93
N PRO A 958 22.96 13.98 -29.41
CA PRO A 958 23.40 15.07 -30.27
C PRO A 958 22.51 15.23 -31.52
N ASP A 959 22.13 16.47 -31.84
CA ASP A 959 21.37 16.87 -33.02
C ASP A 959 21.89 18.22 -33.54
N GLY A 960 22.84 18.15 -34.48
CA GLY A 960 23.54 19.33 -34.98
C GLY A 960 24.37 20.03 -33.90
N LEU A 961 24.09 21.31 -33.66
CA LEU A 961 24.75 22.14 -32.63
C LEU A 961 24.08 22.05 -31.26
N SER A 962 23.09 21.17 -31.11
CA SER A 962 22.32 21.02 -29.87
C SER A 962 21.99 19.56 -29.62
N PHE A 963 20.99 19.31 -28.78
CA PHE A 963 20.53 17.98 -28.40
C PHE A 963 19.04 17.82 -28.68
N ARG A 964 18.65 16.59 -29.03
CA ARG A 964 17.31 16.07 -28.73
C ARG A 964 17.34 15.45 -27.36
N SER A 965 16.23 15.55 -26.64
CA SER A 965 16.02 14.78 -25.43
C SER A 965 14.85 13.83 -25.59
N ASN A 966 14.93 12.70 -24.91
CA ASN A 966 13.80 11.80 -24.70
C ASN A 966 13.85 11.21 -23.29
N ARG A 967 12.67 10.87 -22.75
CA ARG A 967 12.54 10.04 -21.56
C ARG A 967 12.61 8.56 -21.94
N PRO A 968 13.63 7.80 -21.50
CA PRO A 968 13.77 6.38 -21.85
C PRO A 968 12.58 5.52 -21.41
N GLU A 969 11.96 5.87 -20.28
CA GLU A 969 10.88 5.11 -19.65
C GLU A 969 9.51 5.40 -20.28
N GLY A 970 9.42 6.36 -21.20
CA GLY A 970 8.17 6.79 -21.82
C GLY A 970 7.25 7.59 -20.89
N ALA A 971 6.16 8.12 -21.44
CA ALA A 971 5.27 9.05 -20.73
C ALA A 971 4.51 8.43 -19.53
N ASN A 972 4.34 7.11 -19.52
CA ASN A 972 3.67 6.37 -18.45
C ASN A 972 4.66 5.62 -17.52
N GLY A 973 5.96 5.69 -17.81
CA GLY A 973 7.00 5.03 -17.01
C GLY A 973 7.19 5.64 -15.62
N GLN A 974 7.96 4.96 -14.78
CA GLN A 974 8.39 5.47 -13.47
C GLN A 974 9.34 6.66 -13.66
N GLU A 975 9.31 7.64 -12.75
CA GLU A 975 10.33 8.71 -12.72
C GLU A 975 11.66 8.15 -12.20
N PHE A 976 12.77 8.87 -12.41
CA PHE A 976 14.09 8.38 -11.96
C PHE A 976 14.13 8.20 -10.45
N ILE A 977 13.60 9.20 -9.74
CA ILE A 977 13.28 9.15 -8.32
C ILE A 977 11.85 9.64 -8.15
N ALA A 978 11.05 8.96 -7.33
CA ALA A 978 9.72 9.40 -6.93
C ALA A 978 9.54 9.12 -5.43
N SER A 979 8.94 10.03 -4.67
CA SER A 979 8.70 9.83 -3.24
C SER A 979 7.22 9.84 -2.90
N ARG A 980 6.81 8.95 -1.98
CA ARG A 980 5.49 9.01 -1.32
C ARG A 980 5.42 10.13 -0.27
N ASP A 981 6.56 10.65 0.18
CA ASP A 981 6.62 11.78 1.11
C ASP A 981 6.27 13.08 0.38
N ALA A 982 5.15 13.70 0.78
CA ALA A 982 4.69 14.97 0.22
C ALA A 982 5.65 16.15 0.50
N TRP A 983 6.60 15.99 1.42
CA TRP A 983 7.62 16.97 1.78
C TRP A 983 8.95 16.80 1.03
N PHE A 984 9.13 15.74 0.24
CA PHE A 984 10.32 15.57 -0.62
C PHE A 984 10.40 16.69 -1.68
N ARG A 985 11.58 17.30 -1.88
CA ARG A 985 11.77 18.46 -2.77
C ARG A 985 13.00 18.32 -3.67
#